data_AF-A0A1U8N891-F1
#
_entry.id   AF-A0A1U8N891-F1
#
_cell.length_a   1.000
_cell.length_b   1.000
_cell.length_c   1.000
_cell.angle_alpha   90.00
_cell.angle_beta   90.00
_cell.angle_gamma   90.00
#
_symmetry.space_group_name_H-M   'P 1'
#
loop_
_entity.id
_entity.type
_entity.pdbx_description
1 polymer ?
#
loop_
_entity_poly.entity_id
_entity_poly.type
_entity_poly.pdbx_seq_one_letter_code
_entity_poly.pdbx_strand_id
1 'polypeptide(L)'
;MDSDADVRPLALEVTSESIQSQLDSFTAYLASGNISPNELEVRAPNLQAFENQYFQALAKTKMLQDAACTQNNSAAVSIGSQISPFLSILNLKPADLPIFNGKFDNLGKFWELEESSAYTPKFKGKSIEEVECEKHFLNTYKRLPCGRYELKLPFNDKLPFLGESRSQALRRLLSLEKRLTPELFVRYSDVINEYLSLGHLELVPESELNNSRVFYLPHHAVINESKLTSKLRVVFDGSATTTSGVSLNDVLMSGPTIQEDLISILLRFRKHKYVLIADIEKMYRQVSIDPNDRDMLRILWRDRQTGEILTYRLTRVTFGLKPSAFQAIRSIHQLALDENPEFPLASEITITDFYVDDILTGNDDFQIIIVLCDQLSKMFKKGGFKLVKMSSNDPKILKYIKESNKDVGDDSSILIAPNDIVKTLGLVYNTFKDCFLISNLSIFEHTKNSKITKRSILSDTSKIFDPLSFLSPLVIRAKLIMQDIWKLKILWDESVPQSIFTLWTNFCSDMLLISKLEIPRHVVSPYAVNVELHGFSDASIRAYGACIYVRSIDKDETSHCQLLISKSRVAPLHSTSLPRLELCGALLLSRLLSQVLNAMRMPFSAIFLWTDSTITLDWIREPPNRWKTFVANRVAEIQLNTKNAHWCHVSSDQNPADLISRGVQSSTLINSSLWWHGPEMLHNPGIFQHCHQDIRFDNDLSTEMQSSCTSHVISIKPFDLFEKYSSLSKLIRVFAYVQRFIFNSKSKNKPCRKIGELTAAECDSSLNKLIKIAQSEAISRDISDLSSGALHKKSKLLALNPFLDETGVLRVNGRLRPQALLASIRQRFWPLKGRSEAYFT
;
A
#
# COMPACT_ATOMS: atom_id res chain seq x y z
N MET A 1 16.62 -47.16 -42.81
CA MET A 1 18.05 -46.86 -42.59
C MET A 1 18.15 -45.36 -42.40
N ASP A 2 18.11 -45.00 -41.13
CA ASP A 2 18.63 -43.81 -40.44
C ASP A 2 18.92 -42.53 -41.23
N SER A 3 18.22 -41.45 -40.84
CA SER A 3 18.82 -40.12 -40.67
C SER A 3 17.90 -39.22 -39.84
N ASP A 4 18.12 -39.23 -38.52
CA ASP A 4 17.75 -38.15 -37.62
C ASP A 4 18.86 -37.09 -37.63
N ALA A 5 18.48 -35.82 -37.80
CA ALA A 5 19.34 -34.67 -37.55
C ALA A 5 18.53 -33.65 -36.74
N ASP A 6 18.75 -33.68 -35.42
CA ASP A 6 18.10 -32.81 -34.44
C ASP A 6 19.14 -31.82 -33.90
N VAL A 7 18.93 -30.53 -34.17
CA VAL A 7 19.76 -29.42 -33.68
C VAL A 7 19.21 -28.98 -32.33
N ARG A 8 19.96 -29.24 -31.24
CA ARG A 8 19.67 -28.69 -29.90
C ARG A 8 20.48 -27.40 -29.64
N PRO A 9 19.88 -26.37 -29.03
CA PRO A 9 20.60 -25.18 -28.56
C PRO A 9 21.24 -25.42 -27.18
N LEU A 10 22.46 -24.91 -27.02
CA LEU A 10 23.26 -24.91 -25.78
C LEU A 10 22.52 -24.20 -24.63
N ALA A 11 22.15 -24.94 -23.59
CA ALA A 11 21.82 -24.40 -22.28
C ALA A 11 23.07 -24.45 -21.40
N LEU A 12 23.57 -23.30 -20.97
CA LEU A 12 24.58 -23.18 -19.92
C LEU A 12 23.91 -23.47 -18.56
N GLU A 13 24.16 -24.65 -17.99
CA GLU A 13 23.84 -24.92 -16.59
C GLU A 13 24.81 -24.17 -15.67
N VAL A 14 24.31 -23.15 -14.98
CA VAL A 14 25.07 -22.45 -13.92
C VAL A 14 24.73 -23.13 -12.59
N THR A 15 25.71 -23.82 -11.99
CA THR A 15 25.59 -24.46 -10.68
C THR A 15 25.68 -23.44 -9.54
N SER A 16 25.08 -23.74 -8.38
CA SER A 16 25.09 -22.86 -7.19
C SER A 16 26.49 -22.51 -6.68
N GLU A 17 27.48 -23.37 -6.92
CA GLU A 17 28.89 -23.12 -6.57
C GLU A 17 29.53 -22.00 -7.42
N SER A 18 29.06 -21.82 -8.67
CA SER A 18 29.53 -20.75 -9.57
C SER A 18 29.15 -19.36 -9.05
N ILE A 19 27.95 -19.23 -8.48
CA ILE A 19 27.43 -17.97 -7.94
C ILE A 19 28.15 -17.60 -6.63
N GLN A 20 28.42 -18.58 -5.76
CA GLN A 20 29.14 -18.33 -4.51
C GLN A 20 30.60 -17.90 -4.77
N SER A 21 31.28 -18.53 -5.73
CA SER A 21 32.62 -18.14 -6.15
C SER A 21 32.68 -16.69 -6.69
N GLN A 22 31.67 -16.27 -7.44
CA GLN A 22 31.56 -14.90 -7.94
C GLN A 22 31.28 -13.88 -6.82
N LEU A 23 30.46 -14.25 -5.83
CA LEU A 23 30.19 -13.44 -4.64
C LEU A 23 31.44 -13.25 -3.77
N ASP A 24 32.20 -14.32 -3.55
CA ASP A 24 33.42 -14.26 -2.74
C ASP A 24 34.51 -13.42 -3.42
N SER A 25 34.65 -13.56 -4.75
CA SER A 25 35.55 -12.74 -5.59
C SER A 25 35.17 -11.26 -5.58
N PHE A 26 33.87 -10.94 -5.69
CA PHE A 26 33.38 -9.56 -5.67
C PHE A 26 33.53 -8.92 -4.28
N THR A 27 33.31 -9.69 -3.22
CA THR A 27 33.48 -9.22 -1.83
C THR A 27 34.96 -8.97 -1.52
N ALA A 28 35.86 -9.84 -2.00
CA ALA A 28 37.31 -9.63 -1.89
C ALA A 28 37.79 -8.40 -2.69
N TYR A 29 37.19 -8.14 -3.86
CA TYR A 29 37.48 -6.97 -4.69
C TYR A 29 37.05 -5.66 -4.00
N LEU A 30 35.84 -5.61 -3.43
CA LEU A 30 35.36 -4.43 -2.68
C LEU A 30 36.17 -4.17 -1.40
N ALA A 31 36.69 -5.21 -0.76
CA ALA A 31 37.55 -5.10 0.41
C ALA A 31 38.96 -4.55 0.10
N SER A 32 39.38 -4.52 -1.17
CA SER A 32 40.74 -4.10 -1.57
C SER A 32 40.96 -2.58 -1.63
N GLY A 33 39.93 -1.77 -1.41
CA GLY A 33 40.04 -0.33 -1.10
C GLY A 33 40.53 0.60 -2.22
N ASN A 34 40.78 0.11 -3.44
CA ASN A 34 41.22 0.92 -4.58
C ASN A 34 40.20 0.82 -5.71
N ILE A 35 39.27 1.78 -5.82
CA ILE A 35 38.36 1.87 -6.97
C ILE A 35 38.49 3.26 -7.59
N SER A 36 38.92 3.33 -8.85
CA SER A 36 38.86 4.58 -9.62
C SER A 36 37.47 4.75 -10.25
N PRO A 37 36.94 5.99 -10.36
CA PRO A 37 35.60 6.25 -10.88
C PRO A 37 35.34 5.70 -12.30
N ASN A 38 36.40 5.58 -13.12
CA ASN A 38 36.28 5.14 -14.51
C ASN A 38 36.11 3.61 -14.67
N GLU A 39 36.42 2.79 -13.66
CA GLU A 39 36.23 1.34 -13.73
C GLU A 39 34.79 0.90 -13.36
N LEU A 40 34.06 1.74 -12.63
CA LEU A 40 32.66 1.50 -12.25
C LEU A 40 31.70 1.66 -13.43
N GLU A 41 31.96 2.60 -14.34
CA GLU A 41 31.12 2.81 -15.54
C GLU A 41 31.24 1.66 -16.56
N VAL A 42 32.39 0.98 -16.63
CA VAL A 42 32.62 -0.12 -17.58
C VAL A 42 31.96 -1.43 -17.14
N ARG A 43 31.74 -1.64 -15.83
CA ARG A 43 31.16 -2.89 -15.28
C ARG A 43 29.70 -2.78 -14.81
N ALA A 44 29.09 -1.60 -14.85
CA ALA A 44 27.69 -1.35 -14.48
C ALA A 44 26.64 -2.26 -15.18
N PRO A 45 26.78 -2.65 -16.47
CA PRO A 45 25.81 -3.53 -17.13
C PRO A 45 25.76 -4.95 -16.51
N ASN A 46 26.90 -5.43 -16.00
CA ASN A 46 27.00 -6.74 -15.37
C ASN A 46 26.38 -6.74 -13.96
N LEU A 47 26.35 -5.59 -13.28
CA LEU A 47 25.68 -5.45 -11.98
C LEU A 47 24.15 -5.56 -12.12
N GLN A 48 23.59 -4.98 -13.18
CA GLN A 48 22.16 -5.04 -13.46
C GLN A 48 21.71 -6.44 -13.91
N ALA A 49 22.57 -7.16 -14.64
CA ALA A 49 22.36 -8.57 -14.95
C ALA A 49 22.43 -9.45 -13.69
N PHE A 50 23.32 -9.14 -12.76
CA PHE A 50 23.47 -9.83 -11.48
C PHE A 50 22.29 -9.57 -10.53
N GLU A 51 21.81 -8.32 -10.41
CA GLU A 51 20.57 -7.99 -9.67
C GLU A 51 19.37 -8.77 -10.22
N ASN A 52 19.22 -8.81 -11.55
CA ASN A 52 18.13 -9.56 -12.17
C ASN A 52 18.22 -11.07 -11.89
N GLN A 53 19.42 -11.66 -11.92
CA GLN A 53 19.62 -13.07 -11.56
C GLN A 53 19.37 -13.33 -10.06
N TYR A 54 19.78 -12.43 -9.19
CA TYR A 54 19.53 -12.50 -7.75
C TYR A 54 18.04 -12.43 -7.41
N PHE A 55 17.30 -11.49 -8.01
CA PHE A 55 15.86 -11.37 -7.80
C PHE A 55 15.07 -12.55 -8.43
N GLN A 56 15.54 -13.10 -9.55
CA GLN A 56 14.98 -14.33 -10.12
C GLN A 56 15.23 -15.56 -9.23
N ALA A 57 16.41 -15.66 -8.61
CA ALA A 57 16.74 -16.72 -7.65
C ALA A 57 15.87 -16.63 -6.38
N LEU A 58 15.65 -15.41 -5.86
CA LEU A 58 14.76 -15.12 -4.73
C LEU A 58 13.29 -15.44 -5.04
N ALA A 59 12.83 -15.12 -6.24
CA ALA A 59 11.49 -15.47 -6.71
C ALA A 59 11.32 -17.01 -6.80
N LYS A 60 12.32 -17.72 -7.31
CA LYS A 60 12.32 -19.20 -7.35
C LYS A 60 12.33 -19.83 -5.96
N THR A 61 13.11 -19.29 -5.02
CA THR A 61 13.14 -19.82 -3.63
C THR A 61 11.83 -19.56 -2.89
N LYS A 62 11.18 -18.41 -3.13
CA LYS A 62 9.86 -18.09 -2.58
C LYS A 62 8.76 -19.00 -3.17
N MET A 63 8.78 -19.24 -4.48
CA MET A 63 7.86 -20.21 -5.12
C MET A 63 8.09 -21.65 -4.63
N LEU A 64 9.33 -22.05 -4.36
CA LEU A 64 9.65 -23.37 -3.79
C LEU A 64 9.24 -23.50 -2.32
N GLN A 65 9.35 -22.43 -1.52
CA GLN A 65 8.84 -22.38 -0.14
C GLN A 65 7.31 -22.42 -0.10
N ASP A 66 6.64 -21.71 -1.01
CA ASP A 66 5.18 -21.72 -1.13
C ASP A 66 4.65 -23.08 -1.63
N ALA A 67 5.41 -23.78 -2.47
CA ALA A 67 5.10 -25.15 -2.89
C ALA A 67 5.37 -26.21 -1.80
N ALA A 68 6.34 -25.96 -0.90
CA ALA A 68 6.68 -26.86 0.20
C ALA A 68 5.70 -26.78 1.40
N CYS A 69 4.93 -25.68 1.52
CA CYS A 69 3.91 -25.52 2.56
C CYS A 69 2.60 -26.30 2.30
N THR A 70 2.49 -27.01 1.18
CA THR A 70 1.41 -27.97 0.92
C THR A 70 2.01 -29.37 0.76
N GLN A 71 2.15 -30.11 1.86
CA GLN A 71 2.45 -31.54 1.78
C GLN A 71 1.39 -32.39 2.49
N ASN A 72 0.71 -33.21 1.69
CA ASN A 72 0.85 -34.66 1.83
C ASN A 72 0.93 -35.31 0.45
N ASN A 73 1.94 -36.17 0.30
CA ASN A 73 2.46 -36.75 -0.93
C ASN A 73 1.58 -37.87 -1.51
N SER A 74 1.43 -37.89 -2.85
CA SER A 74 1.76 -39.03 -3.73
C SER A 74 1.01 -39.00 -5.08
N ALA A 75 1.22 -37.95 -5.89
CA ALA A 75 1.00 -37.97 -7.35
C ALA A 75 1.58 -36.70 -8.00
N ALA A 76 2.88 -36.43 -7.80
CA ALA A 76 3.57 -35.27 -8.38
C ALA A 76 4.28 -35.60 -9.72
N VAL A 77 3.70 -36.52 -10.49
CA VAL A 77 4.03 -36.76 -11.90
C VAL A 77 2.69 -36.95 -12.60
N SER A 78 2.39 -36.12 -13.62
CA SER A 78 1.18 -36.15 -14.47
C SER A 78 0.00 -35.21 -14.13
N ILE A 79 0.20 -33.91 -13.87
CA ILE A 79 -0.83 -32.88 -14.18
C ILE A 79 -0.14 -31.58 -14.64
N GLY A 80 0.46 -31.63 -15.84
CA GLY A 80 1.03 -30.46 -16.53
C GLY A 80 0.58 -30.34 -17.99
N SER A 81 -0.34 -31.21 -18.45
CA SER A 81 -0.69 -31.34 -19.87
C SER A 81 -2.19 -31.47 -20.16
N GLN A 82 -3.09 -31.11 -19.23
CA GLN A 82 -4.54 -31.08 -19.50
C GLN A 82 -5.29 -29.92 -18.80
N ILE A 83 -4.83 -28.67 -18.96
CA ILE A 83 -5.64 -27.48 -18.67
C ILE A 83 -5.60 -26.52 -19.86
N SER A 84 -5.94 -27.04 -21.04
CA SER A 84 -6.12 -26.27 -22.28
C SER A 84 -7.30 -26.80 -23.13
N PRO A 85 -8.41 -27.23 -22.50
CA PRO A 85 -9.71 -26.98 -23.13
C PRO A 85 -10.87 -26.55 -22.20
N PHE A 86 -10.66 -26.30 -20.90
CA PHE A 86 -11.78 -26.01 -19.96
C PHE A 86 -12.16 -24.52 -19.80
N LEU A 87 -11.51 -23.60 -20.52
CA LEU A 87 -11.78 -22.15 -20.46
C LEU A 87 -12.76 -21.64 -21.53
N SER A 88 -13.41 -22.52 -22.29
CA SER A 88 -14.36 -22.16 -23.35
C SER A 88 -15.85 -22.29 -22.99
N ILE A 89 -16.22 -22.52 -21.72
CA ILE A 89 -17.62 -22.82 -21.32
C ILE A 89 -18.16 -21.93 -20.17
N LEU A 90 -17.80 -20.64 -20.08
CA LEU A 90 -18.44 -19.73 -19.11
C LEU A 90 -18.85 -18.38 -19.73
N ASN A 91 -19.63 -18.49 -20.79
CA ASN A 91 -20.23 -17.40 -21.55
C ASN A 91 -21.13 -16.49 -20.67
N LEU A 92 -20.58 -15.56 -19.88
CA LEU A 92 -21.33 -14.52 -19.13
C LEU A 92 -20.57 -13.19 -19.00
N LYS A 93 -21.35 -12.09 -19.03
CA LYS A 93 -20.97 -10.73 -19.45
C LYS A 93 -20.26 -9.91 -18.34
N PRO A 94 -19.20 -9.14 -18.69
CA PRO A 94 -18.75 -8.00 -17.90
C PRO A 94 -19.62 -6.79 -18.25
N ALA A 95 -20.49 -6.37 -17.34
CA ALA A 95 -21.33 -5.20 -17.50
C ALA A 95 -21.03 -4.19 -16.38
N ASP A 96 -20.48 -3.06 -16.82
CA ASP A 96 -20.66 -1.71 -16.29
C ASP A 96 -20.12 -1.38 -14.89
N LEU A 97 -18.84 -1.01 -14.85
CA LEU A 97 -18.25 0.10 -14.07
C LEU A 97 -16.78 0.28 -14.51
N PRO A 98 -16.31 1.46 -14.93
CA PRO A 98 -14.92 1.66 -15.31
C PRO A 98 -14.07 1.92 -14.07
N ILE A 99 -13.99 0.97 -13.13
CA ILE A 99 -13.01 1.02 -12.04
C ILE A 99 -12.59 -0.44 -11.74
N PHE A 100 -11.28 -0.70 -11.85
CA PHE A 100 -10.60 -2.00 -11.67
C PHE A 100 -10.71 -3.05 -12.80
N ASN A 101 -10.02 -2.79 -13.92
CA ASN A 101 -9.44 -3.87 -14.73
C ASN A 101 -8.13 -4.38 -14.10
N GLY A 102 -8.23 -4.90 -12.86
CA GLY A 102 -7.19 -5.72 -12.26
C GLY A 102 -7.65 -7.17 -12.29
N LYS A 103 -6.86 -8.06 -12.90
CA LYS A 103 -7.05 -9.52 -12.77
C LYS A 103 -7.26 -9.88 -11.28
N PHE A 104 -8.20 -10.77 -10.98
CA PHE A 104 -8.52 -11.26 -9.64
C PHE A 104 -7.30 -11.86 -8.88
N ASP A 105 -6.17 -12.03 -9.56
CA ASP A 105 -4.87 -12.48 -9.03
C ASP A 105 -4.24 -11.52 -8.00
N ASN A 106 -4.78 -10.31 -7.80
CA ASN A 106 -4.24 -9.28 -6.91
C ASN A 106 -4.97 -9.13 -5.55
N LEU A 107 -5.78 -10.10 -5.13
CA LEU A 107 -6.51 -10.01 -3.85
C LEU A 107 -5.61 -10.06 -2.60
N GLY A 108 -4.37 -10.55 -2.70
CA GLY A 108 -3.39 -10.53 -1.61
C GLY A 108 -3.11 -9.12 -1.09
N LYS A 109 -3.12 -8.12 -2.00
CA LYS A 109 -2.93 -6.69 -1.71
C LYS A 109 -4.00 -6.09 -0.78
N PHE A 110 -5.16 -6.76 -0.64
CA PHE A 110 -6.21 -6.35 0.29
C PHE A 110 -5.78 -6.57 1.76
N TRP A 111 -4.88 -7.52 2.01
CA TRP A 111 -4.49 -8.01 3.35
C TRP A 111 -3.03 -7.77 3.71
N GLU A 112 -2.22 -7.30 2.76
CA GLU A 112 -0.82 -6.96 3.00
C GLU A 112 -0.71 -5.69 3.85
N LEU A 113 0.21 -5.73 4.83
CA LEU A 113 0.58 -4.57 5.67
C LEU A 113 1.06 -3.38 4.84
N GLU A 114 1.57 -3.66 3.64
CA GLU A 114 2.21 -2.72 2.75
C GLU A 114 1.60 -2.84 1.36
N GLU A 115 0.50 -2.12 1.12
CA GLU A 115 0.27 -1.48 -0.18
C GLU A 115 -0.81 -0.39 -0.07
N SER A 116 -0.40 0.85 -0.31
CA SER A 116 -1.29 1.93 -0.70
C SER A 116 -1.00 2.26 -2.14
N SER A 117 -1.96 2.06 -3.03
CA SER A 117 -1.95 2.63 -4.38
C SER A 117 -1.83 4.17 -4.39
N ALA A 118 -2.01 4.83 -3.23
CA ALA A 118 -1.77 6.26 -3.01
C ALA A 118 -0.36 6.60 -2.49
N TYR A 119 0.44 5.60 -2.10
CA TYR A 119 1.81 5.76 -1.63
C TYR A 119 2.67 4.59 -2.15
N THR A 120 2.56 4.29 -3.44
CA THR A 120 3.81 4.06 -4.16
C THR A 120 4.51 5.42 -4.11
N PRO A 121 5.75 5.52 -3.59
CA PRO A 121 6.48 6.76 -3.73
C PRO A 121 6.39 7.18 -5.20
N LYS A 122 6.14 8.47 -5.47
CA LYS A 122 6.19 9.05 -6.84
C LYS A 122 7.54 8.78 -7.55
N PHE A 123 8.48 8.09 -6.87
CA PHE A 123 9.69 7.45 -7.36
C PHE A 123 9.52 6.07 -8.02
N LYS A 124 8.32 5.63 -8.43
CA LYS A 124 8.28 4.83 -9.67
C LYS A 124 8.58 5.79 -10.80
N GLY A 125 9.86 5.97 -11.11
CA GLY A 125 10.27 6.68 -12.30
C GLY A 125 9.48 6.17 -13.50
N LYS A 126 9.14 7.08 -14.43
CA LYS A 126 8.45 6.70 -15.66
C LYS A 126 9.22 5.55 -16.33
N SER A 127 8.51 4.51 -16.74
CA SER A 127 9.12 3.44 -17.52
C SER A 127 9.69 4.00 -18.83
N ILE A 128 10.64 3.27 -19.43
CA ILE A 128 11.26 3.69 -20.70
C ILE A 128 10.18 3.88 -21.78
N GLU A 129 9.23 2.93 -21.89
CA GLU A 129 8.09 3.01 -22.83
C GLU A 129 7.25 4.29 -22.59
N GLU A 130 6.98 4.68 -21.34
CA GLU A 130 6.23 5.89 -21.02
C GLU A 130 6.98 7.18 -21.38
N VAL A 131 8.31 7.19 -21.18
CA VAL A 131 9.16 8.33 -21.58
C VAL A 131 9.20 8.46 -23.11
N GLU A 132 9.31 7.35 -23.82
CA GLU A 132 9.30 7.31 -25.28
C GLU A 132 7.94 7.73 -25.85
N CYS A 133 6.84 7.32 -25.23
CA CYS A 133 5.49 7.75 -25.61
C CYS A 133 5.29 9.27 -25.47
N GLU A 134 5.79 9.89 -24.38
CA GLU A 134 5.78 11.34 -24.22
C GLU A 134 6.63 12.05 -25.27
N LYS A 135 7.86 11.56 -25.53
CA LYS A 135 8.71 12.10 -26.59
C LYS A 135 8.05 12.00 -27.97
N HIS A 136 7.42 10.86 -28.27
CA HIS A 136 6.67 10.67 -29.49
C HIS A 136 5.53 11.68 -29.63
N PHE A 137 4.75 11.91 -28.56
CA PHE A 137 3.71 12.94 -28.56
C PHE A 137 4.30 14.30 -28.93
N LEU A 138 5.31 14.77 -28.18
CA LEU A 138 5.95 16.08 -28.37
C LEU A 138 6.52 16.29 -29.78
N ASN A 139 7.04 15.23 -30.40
CA ASN A 139 7.65 15.30 -31.73
C ASN A 139 6.63 15.24 -32.88
N THR A 140 5.40 14.77 -32.63
CA THR A 140 4.46 14.41 -33.72
C THR A 140 3.11 15.12 -33.67
N TYR A 141 2.72 15.71 -32.52
CA TYR A 141 1.46 16.42 -32.42
C TYR A 141 1.43 17.66 -33.33
N LYS A 142 0.24 17.98 -33.82
CA LYS A 142 -0.01 19.21 -34.57
C LYS A 142 -1.27 19.88 -34.07
N ARG A 143 -1.29 21.21 -34.14
CA ARG A 143 -2.51 21.99 -33.93
C ARG A 143 -3.10 22.37 -35.28
N LEU A 144 -4.35 21.97 -35.51
CA LEU A 144 -5.07 22.23 -36.75
C LEU A 144 -5.61 23.67 -36.77
N PRO A 145 -5.90 24.24 -37.96
CA PRO A 145 -6.49 25.58 -38.07
C PRO A 145 -7.83 25.75 -37.34
N CYS A 146 -8.57 24.65 -37.15
CA CYS A 146 -9.81 24.64 -36.35
C CYS A 146 -9.57 24.62 -34.83
N GLY A 147 -8.31 24.70 -34.38
CA GLY A 147 -7.90 24.71 -32.97
C GLY A 147 -7.62 23.34 -32.35
N ARG A 148 -8.16 22.27 -32.95
CA ARG A 148 -8.02 20.88 -32.45
C ARG A 148 -6.61 20.33 -32.61
N TYR A 149 -6.28 19.35 -31.78
CA TYR A 149 -5.04 18.59 -31.90
C TYR A 149 -5.19 17.40 -32.84
N GLU A 150 -4.16 17.15 -33.64
CA GLU A 150 -3.97 15.96 -34.46
C GLU A 150 -2.73 15.20 -33.99
N LEU A 151 -2.89 13.90 -33.77
CA LEU A 151 -1.87 13.02 -33.18
C LEU A 151 -1.56 11.83 -34.09
N LYS A 152 -0.31 11.36 -34.00
CA LYS A 152 0.10 10.05 -34.53
C LYS A 152 -0.04 8.95 -33.47
N LEU A 153 -0.27 7.72 -33.90
CA LEU A 153 -0.31 6.57 -33.01
C LEU A 153 1.14 6.18 -32.60
N PRO A 154 1.42 6.01 -31.29
CA PRO A 154 2.76 5.73 -30.80
C PRO A 154 3.07 4.23 -30.91
N PHE A 155 3.58 3.81 -32.06
CA PHE A 155 3.94 2.40 -32.29
C PHE A 155 5.27 2.03 -31.63
N ASN A 156 5.38 0.76 -31.22
CA ASN A 156 6.62 0.16 -30.71
C ASN A 156 7.19 -0.87 -31.70
N ASP A 157 8.31 -1.50 -31.33
CA ASP A 157 9.05 -2.46 -32.16
C ASP A 157 8.26 -3.72 -32.56
N LYS A 158 7.07 -3.94 -31.96
CA LYS A 158 6.24 -5.11 -32.29
C LYS A 158 5.36 -4.92 -33.51
N LEU A 159 5.23 -3.69 -34.03
CA LEU A 159 4.41 -3.38 -35.19
C LEU A 159 4.64 -4.31 -36.40
N PRO A 160 5.88 -4.71 -36.77
CA PRO A 160 6.11 -5.61 -37.89
C PRO A 160 5.52 -7.01 -37.72
N PHE A 161 5.20 -7.43 -36.50
CA PHE A 161 4.60 -8.75 -36.21
C PHE A 161 3.06 -8.72 -36.20
N LEU A 162 2.44 -7.57 -36.46
CA LEU A 162 0.98 -7.46 -36.50
C LEU A 162 0.43 -8.24 -37.71
N GLY A 163 -0.44 -9.21 -37.45
CA GLY A 163 -1.05 -10.06 -38.47
C GLY A 163 -2.34 -9.49 -39.07
N GLU A 164 -3.07 -10.35 -39.77
CA GLU A 164 -4.37 -10.05 -40.38
C GLU A 164 -5.48 -10.00 -39.31
N SER A 165 -6.37 -9.00 -39.38
CA SER A 165 -7.43 -8.75 -38.38
C SER A 165 -8.86 -8.75 -38.94
N ARG A 166 -9.05 -8.55 -40.25
CA ARG A 166 -10.35 -8.44 -40.92
C ARG A 166 -11.18 -9.70 -40.76
N SER A 167 -10.58 -10.88 -40.90
CA SER A 167 -11.29 -12.17 -40.76
C SER A 167 -11.89 -12.35 -39.36
N GLN A 168 -11.20 -11.90 -38.32
CA GLN A 168 -11.68 -11.95 -36.94
C GLN A 168 -12.74 -10.87 -36.68
N ALA A 169 -12.52 -9.64 -37.14
CA ALA A 169 -13.48 -8.55 -37.03
C ALA A 169 -14.81 -8.91 -37.70
N LEU A 170 -14.77 -9.52 -38.90
CA LEU A 170 -15.95 -9.97 -39.62
C LEU A 170 -16.72 -11.04 -38.83
N ARG A 171 -16.03 -12.06 -38.31
CA ARG A 171 -16.68 -13.08 -37.47
C ARG A 171 -17.37 -12.46 -36.24
N ARG A 172 -16.74 -11.47 -35.62
CA ARG A 172 -17.31 -10.77 -34.45
C ARG A 172 -18.48 -9.88 -34.82
N LEU A 173 -18.46 -9.22 -35.98
CA LEU A 173 -19.61 -8.47 -36.50
C LEU A 173 -20.82 -9.40 -36.74
N LEU A 174 -20.62 -10.51 -37.44
CA LEU A 174 -21.71 -11.48 -37.70
C LEU A 174 -22.26 -12.08 -36.40
N SER A 175 -21.40 -12.29 -35.38
CA SER A 175 -21.83 -12.74 -34.06
C SER A 175 -22.59 -11.65 -33.28
N LEU A 176 -22.15 -10.39 -33.41
CA LEU A 176 -22.83 -9.22 -32.83
C LEU A 176 -24.23 -9.09 -33.41
N GLU A 177 -24.39 -9.15 -34.73
CA GLU A 177 -25.69 -9.01 -35.40
C GLU A 177 -26.72 -10.04 -34.92
N LYS A 178 -26.30 -11.30 -34.70
CA LYS A 178 -27.17 -12.34 -34.13
C LYS A 178 -27.68 -12.03 -32.72
N ARG A 179 -26.99 -11.15 -31.98
CA ARG A 179 -27.32 -10.75 -30.61
C ARG A 179 -28.07 -9.42 -30.54
N LEU A 180 -28.10 -8.65 -31.63
CA LEU A 180 -28.82 -7.38 -31.69
C LEU A 180 -30.29 -7.65 -31.98
N THR A 181 -31.16 -7.35 -31.00
CA THR A 181 -32.61 -7.24 -31.25
C THR A 181 -32.88 -6.08 -32.22
N PRO A 182 -34.04 -6.05 -32.91
CA PRO A 182 -34.36 -4.96 -33.83
C PRO A 182 -34.20 -3.56 -33.20
N GLU A 183 -34.64 -3.41 -31.95
CA GLU A 183 -34.51 -2.16 -31.18
C GLU A 183 -33.04 -1.79 -30.89
N LEU A 184 -32.23 -2.76 -30.48
CA LEU A 184 -30.81 -2.54 -30.21
C LEU A 184 -30.04 -2.26 -31.50
N PHE A 185 -30.43 -2.86 -32.61
CA PHE A 185 -29.83 -2.61 -33.92
C PHE A 185 -30.05 -1.16 -34.35
N VAL A 186 -31.28 -0.62 -34.21
CA VAL A 186 -31.57 0.79 -34.50
C VAL A 186 -30.70 1.70 -33.65
N ARG A 187 -30.68 1.49 -32.32
CA ARG A 187 -29.83 2.29 -31.41
C ARG A 187 -28.34 2.18 -31.74
N TYR A 188 -27.89 1.02 -32.23
CA TYR A 188 -26.51 0.83 -32.65
C TYR A 188 -26.20 1.63 -33.93
N SER A 189 -27.07 1.52 -34.93
CA SER A 189 -26.95 2.26 -36.19
C SER A 189 -27.01 3.77 -35.93
N ASP A 190 -27.86 4.25 -35.02
CA ASP A 190 -27.90 5.65 -34.60
C ASP A 190 -26.54 6.14 -34.07
N VAL A 191 -25.84 5.30 -33.28
CA VAL A 191 -24.50 5.64 -32.80
C VAL A 191 -23.50 5.70 -33.95
N ILE A 192 -23.50 4.74 -34.88
CA ILE A 192 -22.61 4.77 -36.06
C ILE A 192 -22.90 5.99 -36.94
N ASN A 193 -24.17 6.30 -37.18
CA ASN A 193 -24.61 7.47 -37.94
C ASN A 193 -24.21 8.78 -37.24
N GLU A 194 -24.23 8.85 -35.91
CA GLU A 194 -23.68 9.98 -35.14
C GLU A 194 -22.17 10.13 -35.37
N TYR A 195 -21.43 9.04 -35.50
CA TYR A 195 -20.00 9.12 -35.84
C TYR A 195 -19.78 9.63 -37.27
N LEU A 196 -20.59 9.18 -38.23
CA LEU A 196 -20.52 9.65 -39.62
C LEU A 196 -20.88 11.13 -39.75
N SER A 197 -21.99 11.56 -39.13
CA SER A 197 -22.46 12.95 -39.23
C SER A 197 -21.51 13.96 -38.60
N LEU A 198 -20.78 13.55 -37.55
CA LEU A 198 -19.74 14.36 -36.91
C LEU A 198 -18.37 14.27 -37.61
N GLY A 199 -18.23 13.48 -38.68
CA GLY A 199 -16.95 13.23 -39.35
C GLY A 199 -15.93 12.50 -38.46
N HIS A 200 -16.39 11.77 -37.45
CA HIS A 200 -15.59 10.96 -36.53
C HIS A 200 -15.34 9.53 -37.06
N LEU A 201 -16.07 9.17 -38.11
CA LEU A 201 -15.95 7.96 -38.89
C LEU A 201 -16.10 8.35 -40.37
N GLU A 202 -15.33 7.73 -41.25
CA GLU A 202 -15.43 7.96 -42.70
C GLU A 202 -15.40 6.62 -43.44
N LEU A 203 -16.06 6.57 -44.60
CA LEU A 203 -16.01 5.41 -45.50
C LEU A 203 -14.61 5.33 -46.13
N VAL A 204 -14.01 4.14 -46.13
CA VAL A 204 -12.71 3.95 -46.80
C VAL A 204 -12.93 3.88 -48.31
N PRO A 205 -12.25 4.73 -49.12
CA PRO A 205 -12.37 4.69 -50.57
C PRO A 205 -11.92 3.33 -51.13
N GLU A 206 -12.54 2.89 -52.23
CA GLU A 206 -12.18 1.61 -52.88
C GLU A 206 -10.69 1.52 -53.24
N SER A 207 -10.09 2.64 -53.66
CA SER A 207 -8.67 2.75 -53.96
C SER A 207 -7.74 2.49 -52.77
N GLU A 208 -8.23 2.66 -51.54
CA GLU A 208 -7.45 2.52 -50.30
C GLU A 208 -7.72 1.20 -49.59
N LEU A 209 -8.65 0.37 -50.06
CA LEU A 209 -9.00 -0.89 -49.40
C LEU A 209 -7.80 -1.85 -49.26
N ASN A 210 -6.89 -1.82 -50.23
CA ASN A 210 -5.72 -2.70 -50.32
C ASN A 210 -4.42 -2.11 -49.71
N ASN A 211 -4.52 -1.07 -48.88
CA ASN A 211 -3.35 -0.54 -48.16
C ASN A 211 -2.67 -1.63 -47.32
N SER A 212 -1.34 -1.59 -47.24
CA SER A 212 -0.52 -2.62 -46.59
C SER A 212 -0.56 -2.56 -45.06
N ARG A 213 -0.81 -1.38 -44.48
CA ARG A 213 -0.79 -1.14 -43.04
C ARG A 213 -2.20 -0.86 -42.52
N VAL A 214 -2.93 -1.93 -42.22
CA VAL A 214 -4.35 -1.86 -41.84
C VAL A 214 -4.64 -2.72 -40.61
N PHE A 215 -5.57 -2.27 -39.78
CA PHE A 215 -6.13 -3.06 -38.69
C PHE A 215 -7.63 -2.83 -38.55
N TYR A 216 -8.38 -3.92 -38.43
CA TYR A 216 -9.84 -3.92 -38.28
C TYR A 216 -10.20 -4.17 -36.81
N LEU A 217 -10.68 -3.13 -36.14
CA LEU A 217 -11.16 -3.17 -34.76
C LEU A 217 -12.52 -3.88 -34.71
N PRO A 218 -12.65 -5.01 -33.98
CA PRO A 218 -13.95 -5.51 -33.60
C PRO A 218 -14.64 -4.52 -32.66
N HIS A 219 -15.96 -4.48 -32.69
CA HIS A 219 -16.74 -3.58 -31.83
C HIS A 219 -17.98 -4.26 -31.26
N HIS A 220 -18.48 -3.73 -30.15
CA HIS A 220 -19.67 -4.24 -29.47
C HIS A 220 -20.39 -3.14 -28.68
N ALA A 221 -21.65 -3.40 -28.30
CA ALA A 221 -22.44 -2.47 -27.52
C ALA A 221 -22.24 -2.69 -26.01
N VAL A 222 -22.16 -1.59 -25.28
CA VAL A 222 -22.29 -1.52 -23.82
C VAL A 222 -23.49 -0.63 -23.51
N ILE A 223 -24.40 -1.13 -22.67
CA ILE A 223 -25.66 -0.44 -22.37
C ILE A 223 -25.61 -0.03 -20.90
N ASN A 224 -25.58 1.27 -20.64
CA ASN A 224 -25.66 1.74 -19.27
C ASN A 224 -27.13 1.89 -18.84
N GLU A 225 -27.65 0.90 -18.11
CA GLU A 225 -29.03 0.86 -17.61
C GLU A 225 -29.30 1.84 -16.46
N SER A 226 -28.26 2.41 -15.84
CA SER A 226 -28.37 3.27 -14.65
C SER A 226 -28.72 4.74 -14.92
N LYS A 227 -28.87 5.14 -16.19
CA LYS A 227 -29.25 6.50 -16.59
C LYS A 227 -30.72 6.53 -17.02
N LEU A 228 -31.43 7.61 -16.68
CA LEU A 228 -32.83 7.89 -17.10
C LEU A 228 -33.07 7.63 -18.60
N THR A 229 -32.04 7.81 -19.43
CA THR A 229 -31.96 7.30 -20.80
C THR A 229 -30.93 6.18 -20.87
N SER A 230 -31.32 4.96 -21.25
CA SER A 230 -30.42 3.83 -21.49
C SER A 230 -29.49 4.14 -22.69
N LYS A 231 -28.36 4.79 -22.42
CA LYS A 231 -27.42 5.24 -23.44
C LYS A 231 -26.54 4.07 -23.88
N LEU A 232 -26.71 3.64 -25.13
CA LEU A 232 -25.85 2.67 -25.79
C LEU A 232 -24.51 3.34 -26.15
N ARG A 233 -23.41 2.65 -25.87
CA ARG A 233 -22.06 3.04 -26.31
C ARG A 233 -21.47 1.93 -27.16
N VAL A 234 -20.81 2.30 -28.25
CA VAL A 234 -20.02 1.38 -29.07
C VAL A 234 -18.58 1.40 -28.56
N VAL A 235 -18.05 0.22 -28.23
CA VAL A 235 -16.68 0.02 -27.76
C VAL A 235 -15.89 -0.72 -28.82
N PHE A 236 -14.70 -0.20 -29.13
CA PHE A 236 -13.76 -0.77 -30.10
C PHE A 236 -12.66 -1.54 -29.36
N ASP A 237 -12.36 -2.75 -29.80
CA ASP A 237 -11.51 -3.71 -29.10
C ASP A 237 -10.11 -3.75 -29.70
N GLY A 238 -9.20 -2.90 -29.18
CA GLY A 238 -7.79 -2.89 -29.56
C GLY A 238 -6.98 -4.08 -29.05
N SER A 239 -7.54 -4.88 -28.14
CA SER A 239 -6.90 -6.07 -27.57
C SER A 239 -7.23 -7.35 -28.34
N ALA A 240 -8.06 -7.25 -29.38
CA ALA A 240 -8.35 -8.36 -30.27
C ALA A 240 -7.07 -8.80 -31.00
N THR A 241 -6.71 -10.08 -30.83
CA THR A 241 -5.48 -10.65 -31.40
C THR A 241 -5.65 -10.96 -32.89
N THR A 242 -4.65 -10.61 -33.68
CA THR A 242 -4.58 -10.95 -35.11
C THR A 242 -4.23 -12.43 -35.36
N THR A 243 -4.10 -12.83 -36.63
CA THR A 243 -3.60 -14.16 -37.01
C THR A 243 -2.22 -14.51 -36.45
N SER A 244 -1.39 -13.53 -36.08
CA SER A 244 -0.09 -13.74 -35.44
C SER A 244 -0.15 -13.84 -33.91
N GLY A 245 -1.34 -13.66 -33.30
CA GLY A 245 -1.50 -13.59 -31.85
C GLY A 245 -1.18 -12.22 -31.24
N VAL A 246 -0.65 -11.27 -32.02
CA VAL A 246 -0.36 -9.89 -31.59
C VAL A 246 -1.60 -9.03 -31.78
N SER A 247 -1.97 -8.21 -30.79
CA SER A 247 -3.07 -7.23 -30.88
C SER A 247 -2.58 -5.81 -31.23
N LEU A 248 -3.51 -4.91 -31.58
CA LEU A 248 -3.16 -3.49 -31.79
C LEU A 248 -2.60 -2.86 -30.51
N ASN A 249 -3.13 -3.23 -29.34
CA ASN A 249 -2.63 -2.74 -28.05
C ASN A 249 -1.23 -3.24 -27.71
N ASP A 250 -0.81 -4.40 -28.22
CA ASP A 250 0.56 -4.90 -28.01
C ASP A 250 1.59 -4.09 -28.79
N VAL A 251 1.21 -3.52 -29.94
CA VAL A 251 2.11 -2.74 -30.80
C VAL A 251 2.10 -1.24 -30.50
N LEU A 252 1.28 -0.79 -29.55
CA LEU A 252 1.21 0.60 -29.12
C LEU A 252 1.94 0.81 -27.78
N MET A 253 2.60 1.94 -27.62
CA MET A 253 3.25 2.32 -26.36
C MET A 253 2.23 2.74 -25.30
N SER A 254 2.55 2.49 -24.02
CA SER A 254 1.79 3.07 -22.91
C SER A 254 2.27 4.49 -22.65
N GLY A 255 1.34 5.44 -22.52
CA GLY A 255 1.68 6.75 -21.99
C GLY A 255 1.66 6.79 -20.46
N PRO A 256 2.40 7.71 -19.82
CA PRO A 256 2.39 7.87 -18.37
C PRO A 256 1.04 8.38 -17.88
N THR A 257 0.73 8.10 -16.61
CA THR A 257 -0.37 8.78 -15.92
C THR A 257 0.08 10.20 -15.58
N ILE A 258 -0.52 11.20 -16.22
CA ILE A 258 -0.16 12.63 -16.07
C ILE A 258 -1.20 13.46 -15.32
N GLN A 259 -2.40 12.92 -15.12
CA GLN A 259 -3.45 13.56 -14.33
C GLN A 259 -3.19 13.38 -12.83
N GLU A 260 -3.64 14.34 -12.03
CA GLU A 260 -3.68 14.20 -10.58
C GLU A 260 -4.65 13.09 -10.17
N ASP A 261 -4.41 12.49 -9.00
CA ASP A 261 -5.28 11.44 -8.51
C ASP A 261 -6.64 11.99 -8.05
N LEU A 262 -7.67 11.13 -8.14
CA LEU A 262 -9.05 11.47 -7.79
C LEU A 262 -9.18 12.06 -6.37
N ILE A 263 -8.46 11.50 -5.39
CA ILE A 263 -8.56 11.95 -4.00
C ILE A 263 -8.02 13.38 -3.89
N SER A 264 -6.89 13.67 -4.56
CA SER A 264 -6.31 15.01 -4.58
C SER A 264 -7.27 16.07 -5.15
N ILE A 265 -7.97 15.75 -6.24
CA ILE A 265 -8.97 16.64 -6.86
C ILE A 265 -10.15 16.85 -5.90
N LEU A 266 -10.68 15.78 -5.30
CA LEU A 266 -11.80 15.88 -4.36
C LEU A 266 -11.46 16.66 -3.08
N LEU A 267 -10.23 16.54 -2.58
CA LEU A 267 -9.74 17.33 -1.44
C LEU A 267 -9.72 18.82 -1.78
N ARG A 268 -9.16 19.21 -2.93
CA ARG A 268 -9.20 20.61 -3.40
C ARG A 268 -10.62 21.09 -3.60
N PHE A 269 -11.47 20.27 -4.23
CA PHE A 269 -12.87 20.61 -4.43
C PHE A 269 -13.60 20.90 -3.12
N ARG A 270 -13.23 20.28 -1.99
CA ARG A 270 -13.79 20.56 -0.66
C ARG A 270 -13.30 21.86 -0.01
N LYS A 271 -12.18 22.42 -0.45
CA LYS A 271 -11.58 23.61 0.20
C LYS A 271 -12.23 24.92 -0.22
N HIS A 272 -12.80 24.98 -1.42
CA HIS A 272 -13.24 26.24 -2.02
C HIS A 272 -14.62 26.69 -1.57
N LYS A 273 -14.82 27.98 -1.35
CA LYS A 273 -16.16 28.54 -1.06
C LYS A 273 -17.10 28.46 -2.26
N TYR A 274 -16.65 28.90 -3.43
CA TYR A 274 -17.40 28.81 -4.69
C TYR A 274 -16.80 27.72 -5.56
N VAL A 275 -17.63 26.88 -6.16
CA VAL A 275 -17.17 25.77 -6.99
C VAL A 275 -17.74 25.81 -8.40
N LEU A 276 -17.00 25.23 -9.34
CA LEU A 276 -17.40 25.02 -10.71
C LEU A 276 -17.20 23.53 -11.07
N ILE A 277 -18.24 22.95 -11.64
CA ILE A 277 -18.23 21.60 -12.20
C ILE A 277 -18.53 21.73 -13.70
N ALA A 278 -17.80 21.00 -14.53
CA ALA A 278 -18.08 20.92 -15.96
C ALA A 278 -17.57 19.59 -16.54
N ASP A 279 -18.02 19.26 -17.75
CA ASP A 279 -17.66 18.04 -18.50
C ASP A 279 -17.20 18.44 -19.91
N ILE A 280 -16.24 17.72 -20.49
CA ILE A 280 -15.88 17.89 -21.90
C ILE A 280 -16.73 16.97 -22.76
N GLU A 281 -17.52 17.56 -23.65
CA GLU A 281 -18.34 16.79 -24.56
C GLU A 281 -17.48 15.86 -25.42
N LYS A 282 -17.66 14.54 -25.27
CA LYS A 282 -16.99 13.51 -26.10
C LYS A 282 -15.47 13.70 -26.15
N MET A 283 -14.84 14.05 -25.02
CA MET A 283 -13.43 14.41 -24.87
C MET A 283 -12.44 13.72 -25.83
N TYR A 284 -12.37 12.38 -25.82
CA TYR A 284 -11.50 11.60 -26.72
C TYR A 284 -11.71 11.94 -28.20
N ARG A 285 -12.98 12.05 -28.63
CA ARG A 285 -13.36 12.31 -30.03
C ARG A 285 -13.05 13.74 -30.47
N GLN A 286 -12.66 14.62 -29.55
CA GLN A 286 -12.22 15.96 -29.90
C GLN A 286 -10.79 15.99 -30.47
N VAL A 287 -10.01 14.93 -30.24
CA VAL A 287 -8.63 14.78 -30.72
C VAL A 287 -8.59 13.96 -32.01
N SER A 288 -7.91 14.48 -33.02
CA SER A 288 -7.81 13.88 -34.37
C SER A 288 -6.66 12.89 -34.47
N ILE A 289 -6.81 11.88 -35.33
CA ILE A 289 -5.72 10.98 -35.72
C ILE A 289 -5.20 11.39 -37.09
N ASP A 290 -3.88 11.46 -37.21
CA ASP A 290 -3.16 11.74 -38.46
C ASP A 290 -3.64 10.79 -39.56
N PRO A 291 -3.97 11.29 -40.77
CA PRO A 291 -4.49 10.47 -41.87
C PRO A 291 -3.69 9.20 -42.17
N ASN A 292 -2.37 9.21 -41.97
CA ASN A 292 -1.50 8.07 -42.25
C ASN A 292 -1.69 6.90 -41.27
N ASP A 293 -2.25 7.16 -40.09
CA ASP A 293 -2.46 6.15 -39.05
C ASP A 293 -3.92 5.69 -38.94
N ARG A 294 -4.87 6.37 -39.58
CA ARG A 294 -6.31 6.06 -39.49
C ARG A 294 -6.67 4.66 -39.98
N ASP A 295 -5.89 4.10 -40.90
CA ASP A 295 -6.08 2.75 -41.40
C ASP A 295 -5.82 1.65 -40.36
N MET A 296 -5.16 2.00 -39.25
CA MET A 296 -5.04 1.13 -38.07
C MET A 296 -6.32 1.11 -37.22
N LEU A 297 -7.33 1.91 -37.58
CA LEU A 297 -8.59 2.08 -36.86
C LEU A 297 -9.81 1.76 -37.74
N ARG A 298 -9.67 0.81 -38.66
CA ARG A 298 -10.77 0.39 -39.54
C ARG A 298 -11.82 -0.41 -38.76
N ILE A 299 -13.07 -0.34 -39.20
CA ILE A 299 -14.19 -1.15 -38.70
C ILE A 299 -15.03 -1.67 -39.86
N LEU A 300 -15.78 -2.74 -39.61
CA LEU A 300 -16.74 -3.31 -40.57
C LEU A 300 -18.15 -3.03 -40.08
N TRP A 301 -18.99 -2.42 -40.93
CA TRP A 301 -20.38 -2.14 -40.56
C TRP A 301 -21.31 -2.17 -41.77
N ARG A 302 -22.61 -2.41 -41.50
CA ARG A 302 -23.70 -2.27 -42.46
C ARG A 302 -24.98 -1.85 -41.76
N ASP A 303 -25.74 -0.95 -42.38
CA ASP A 303 -26.99 -0.45 -41.81
C ASP A 303 -28.19 -1.38 -42.00
N ARG A 304 -28.01 -2.50 -42.70
CA ARG A 304 -29.03 -3.54 -42.87
C ARG A 304 -28.38 -4.91 -42.76
N GLN A 305 -29.00 -5.83 -42.01
CA GLN A 305 -28.50 -7.22 -41.85
C GLN A 305 -28.41 -8.02 -43.17
N THR A 306 -29.04 -7.55 -44.24
CA THR A 306 -28.95 -8.14 -45.59
C THR A 306 -28.17 -7.25 -46.56
N GLY A 307 -27.66 -6.10 -46.11
CA GLY A 307 -26.86 -5.18 -46.92
C GLY A 307 -25.40 -5.60 -47.05
N GLU A 308 -24.69 -4.88 -47.90
CA GLU A 308 -23.25 -5.01 -48.08
C GLU A 308 -22.50 -4.56 -46.81
N ILE A 309 -21.47 -5.31 -46.42
CA ILE A 309 -20.57 -4.94 -45.32
C ILE A 309 -19.52 -3.97 -45.87
N LEU A 310 -19.59 -2.72 -45.41
CA LEU A 310 -18.69 -1.67 -45.81
C LEU A 310 -17.53 -1.53 -44.81
N THR A 311 -16.42 -0.98 -45.30
CA THR A 311 -15.24 -0.68 -44.49
C THR A 311 -15.20 0.80 -44.18
N TYR A 312 -15.19 1.12 -42.89
CA TYR A 312 -15.05 2.49 -42.39
C TYR A 312 -13.74 2.61 -41.61
N ARG A 313 -13.29 3.84 -41.35
CA ARG A 313 -12.17 4.12 -40.44
C ARG A 313 -12.47 5.27 -39.50
N LEU A 314 -12.05 5.12 -38.25
CA LEU A 314 -12.17 6.18 -37.25
C LEU A 314 -11.14 7.28 -37.52
N THR A 315 -11.55 8.53 -37.35
CA THR A 315 -10.71 9.71 -37.63
C THR A 315 -10.20 10.40 -36.35
N ARG A 316 -10.65 9.91 -35.19
CA ARG A 316 -10.41 10.52 -33.87
C ARG A 316 -9.82 9.49 -32.90
N VAL A 317 -9.20 9.98 -31.82
CA VAL A 317 -8.77 9.12 -30.71
C VAL A 317 -9.99 8.39 -30.18
N THR A 318 -9.90 7.06 -30.13
CA THR A 318 -10.98 6.19 -29.67
C THR A 318 -10.63 5.54 -28.34
N PHE A 319 -11.63 5.36 -27.49
CA PHE A 319 -11.49 4.57 -26.29
C PHE A 319 -11.20 3.09 -26.66
N GLY A 320 -10.43 2.39 -25.82
CA GLY A 320 -10.07 0.98 -26.00
C GLY A 320 -8.65 0.72 -26.51
N LEU A 321 -7.91 1.77 -26.89
CA LEU A 321 -6.48 1.65 -27.22
C LEU A 321 -5.59 2.03 -26.04
N LYS A 322 -4.44 1.37 -25.94
CA LYS A 322 -3.44 1.55 -24.89
C LYS A 322 -2.99 3.02 -24.68
N PRO A 323 -2.72 3.84 -25.72
CA PRO A 323 -2.29 5.23 -25.53
C PRO A 323 -3.44 6.25 -25.41
N SER A 324 -4.69 5.87 -25.65
CA SER A 324 -5.78 6.83 -25.86
C SER A 324 -6.02 7.79 -24.68
N ALA A 325 -5.99 7.28 -23.45
CA ALA A 325 -6.18 8.09 -22.24
C ALA A 325 -5.08 9.15 -22.12
N PHE A 326 -3.82 8.72 -22.24
CA PHE A 326 -2.67 9.62 -22.21
C PHE A 326 -2.78 10.66 -23.34
N GLN A 327 -3.02 10.25 -24.58
CA GLN A 327 -3.10 11.15 -25.72
C GLN A 327 -4.19 12.22 -25.58
N ALA A 328 -5.38 11.84 -25.10
CA ALA A 328 -6.48 12.78 -24.89
C ALA A 328 -6.17 13.78 -23.77
N ILE A 329 -5.72 13.30 -22.61
CA ILE A 329 -5.38 14.16 -21.46
C ILE A 329 -4.18 15.06 -21.80
N ARG A 330 -3.17 14.51 -22.48
CA ARG A 330 -1.95 15.25 -22.84
C ARG A 330 -2.26 16.35 -23.85
N SER A 331 -3.24 16.17 -24.73
CA SER A 331 -3.73 17.22 -25.64
C SER A 331 -4.40 18.37 -24.87
N ILE A 332 -5.15 18.08 -23.81
CA ILE A 332 -5.72 19.11 -22.94
C ILE A 332 -4.64 19.83 -22.14
N HIS A 333 -3.65 19.11 -21.61
CA HIS A 333 -2.49 19.74 -20.98
C HIS A 333 -1.69 20.58 -21.98
N GLN A 334 -1.59 20.14 -23.25
CA GLN A 334 -0.94 20.93 -24.29
C GLN A 334 -1.71 22.21 -24.57
N LEU A 335 -3.05 22.17 -24.60
CA LEU A 335 -3.89 23.37 -24.69
C LEU A 335 -3.62 24.35 -23.56
N ALA A 336 -3.54 23.86 -22.31
CA ALA A 336 -3.22 24.68 -21.17
C ALA A 336 -1.85 25.35 -21.32
N LEU A 337 -0.84 24.63 -21.83
CA LEU A 337 0.50 25.19 -22.08
C LEU A 337 0.49 26.23 -23.20
N ASP A 338 -0.15 25.92 -24.33
CA ASP A 338 -0.18 26.77 -25.53
C ASP A 338 -0.90 28.10 -25.25
N GLU A 339 -1.96 28.07 -24.44
CA GLU A 339 -2.80 29.23 -24.16
C GLU A 339 -2.52 29.89 -22.79
N ASN A 340 -1.55 29.39 -22.02
CA ASN A 340 -1.19 29.93 -20.70
C ASN A 340 -0.95 31.45 -20.67
N PRO A 341 -0.29 32.08 -21.68
CA PRO A 341 -0.09 33.52 -21.67
C PRO A 341 -1.39 34.33 -21.69
N GLU A 342 -2.46 33.79 -22.29
CA GLU A 342 -3.76 34.48 -22.42
C GLU A 342 -4.76 34.04 -21.33
N PHE A 343 -4.71 32.78 -20.90
CA PHE A 343 -5.66 32.19 -19.95
C PHE A 343 -4.97 31.49 -18.75
N PRO A 344 -4.16 32.21 -17.95
CA PRO A 344 -3.31 31.60 -16.92
C PRO A 344 -4.10 30.86 -15.83
N LEU A 345 -5.28 31.35 -15.42
CA LEU A 345 -6.08 30.67 -14.39
C LEU A 345 -6.67 29.37 -14.93
N ALA A 346 -7.21 29.40 -16.15
CA ALA A 346 -7.74 28.21 -16.79
C ALA A 346 -6.64 27.17 -17.05
N SER A 347 -5.44 27.60 -17.44
CA SER A 347 -4.30 26.72 -17.67
C SER A 347 -3.85 25.99 -16.39
N GLU A 348 -3.76 26.71 -15.27
CA GLU A 348 -3.41 26.10 -13.98
C GLU A 348 -4.45 25.04 -13.58
N ILE A 349 -5.73 25.42 -13.55
CA ILE A 349 -6.84 24.51 -13.21
C ILE A 349 -6.91 23.31 -14.15
N THR A 350 -6.58 23.53 -15.43
CA THR A 350 -6.59 22.45 -16.42
C THR A 350 -5.60 21.35 -16.11
N ILE A 351 -4.45 21.71 -15.54
CA ILE A 351 -3.40 20.76 -15.18
C ILE A 351 -3.72 20.07 -13.85
N THR A 352 -4.42 20.75 -12.94
CA THR A 352 -4.55 20.29 -11.54
C THR A 352 -5.89 19.64 -11.22
N ASP A 353 -6.98 20.10 -11.81
CA ASP A 353 -8.35 19.82 -11.32
C ASP A 353 -9.21 19.03 -12.32
N PHE A 354 -8.64 18.65 -13.46
CA PHE A 354 -9.26 17.72 -14.39
C PHE A 354 -9.06 16.27 -13.96
N TYR A 355 -10.13 15.49 -14.02
CA TYR A 355 -10.08 14.05 -13.98
C TYR A 355 -10.70 13.49 -15.27
N VAL A 356 -9.85 13.14 -16.23
CA VAL A 356 -10.26 12.75 -17.58
C VAL A 356 -11.12 13.86 -18.23
N ASP A 357 -12.43 13.66 -18.36
CA ASP A 357 -13.39 14.57 -18.98
C ASP A 357 -14.09 15.52 -17.98
N ASP A 358 -14.04 15.21 -16.69
CA ASP A 358 -14.70 15.99 -15.62
C ASP A 358 -13.76 17.05 -15.03
N ILE A 359 -14.29 18.26 -14.79
CA ILE A 359 -13.64 19.36 -14.06
C ILE A 359 -14.32 19.55 -12.73
N LEU A 360 -13.56 19.54 -11.63
CA LEU A 360 -14.05 19.91 -10.30
C LEU A 360 -13.07 20.90 -9.68
N THR A 361 -13.44 22.18 -9.72
CA THR A 361 -12.56 23.27 -9.27
C THR A 361 -13.33 24.31 -8.45
N GLY A 362 -12.64 25.33 -7.97
CA GLY A 362 -13.26 26.42 -7.25
C GLY A 362 -12.33 27.58 -6.91
N ASN A 363 -12.89 28.59 -6.28
CA ASN A 363 -12.15 29.70 -5.69
C ASN A 363 -12.95 30.30 -4.51
N ASP A 364 -12.27 30.99 -3.61
CA ASP A 364 -12.92 31.62 -2.46
C ASP A 364 -13.46 33.01 -2.81
N ASP A 365 -12.90 33.65 -3.84
CA ASP A 365 -13.34 34.94 -4.36
C ASP A 365 -14.33 34.75 -5.51
N PHE A 366 -15.49 35.42 -5.37
CA PHE A 366 -16.54 35.42 -6.37
C PHE A 366 -16.10 36.02 -7.71
N GLN A 367 -15.26 37.05 -7.73
CA GLN A 367 -14.79 37.66 -8.98
C GLN A 367 -13.79 36.75 -9.70
N ILE A 368 -12.92 36.08 -8.95
CA ILE A 368 -11.93 35.17 -9.53
C ILE A 368 -12.63 33.97 -10.17
N ILE A 369 -13.65 33.39 -9.54
CA ILE A 369 -14.38 32.27 -10.15
C ILE A 369 -15.13 32.68 -11.44
N ILE A 370 -15.63 33.91 -11.51
CA ILE A 370 -16.28 34.44 -12.72
C ILE A 370 -15.26 34.57 -13.86
N VAL A 371 -14.09 35.15 -13.58
CA VAL A 371 -12.99 35.23 -14.55
C VAL A 371 -12.53 33.84 -14.98
N LEU A 372 -12.42 32.89 -14.05
CA LEU A 372 -12.06 31.51 -14.34
C LEU A 372 -13.07 30.84 -15.29
N CYS A 373 -14.38 31.04 -15.08
CA CYS A 373 -15.42 30.52 -15.97
C CYS A 373 -15.23 31.01 -17.41
N ASP A 374 -14.94 32.30 -17.58
CA ASP A 374 -14.69 32.90 -18.90
C ASP A 374 -13.41 32.38 -19.54
N GLN A 375 -12.31 32.32 -18.78
CA GLN A 375 -11.04 31.80 -19.28
C GLN A 375 -11.16 30.34 -19.71
N LEU A 376 -11.80 29.49 -18.89
CA LEU A 376 -12.04 28.09 -19.23
C LEU A 376 -12.87 27.98 -20.52
N SER A 377 -14.00 28.68 -20.59
CA SER A 377 -14.89 28.60 -21.75
C SER A 377 -14.19 29.04 -23.05
N LYS A 378 -13.43 30.15 -23.00
CA LYS A 378 -12.69 30.67 -24.16
C LYS A 378 -11.52 29.77 -24.57
N MET A 379 -10.71 29.33 -23.61
CA MET A 379 -9.55 28.47 -23.86
C MET A 379 -9.98 27.12 -24.47
N PHE A 380 -10.97 26.47 -23.87
CA PHE A 380 -11.45 25.17 -24.35
C PHE A 380 -12.12 25.29 -25.72
N LYS A 381 -12.86 26.38 -25.99
CA LYS A 381 -13.39 26.69 -27.32
C LYS A 381 -12.29 26.84 -28.37
N LYS A 382 -11.17 27.53 -28.06
CA LYS A 382 -10.00 27.61 -28.96
C LYS A 382 -9.31 26.27 -29.20
N GLY A 383 -9.40 25.31 -28.28
CA GLY A 383 -8.90 23.95 -28.45
C GLY A 383 -9.87 23.01 -29.18
N GLY A 384 -11.08 23.48 -29.51
CA GLY A 384 -12.15 22.64 -30.04
C GLY A 384 -12.74 21.64 -29.04
N PHE A 385 -12.48 21.84 -27.74
CA PHE A 385 -13.05 21.06 -26.66
C PHE A 385 -14.25 21.80 -26.08
N LYS A 386 -15.46 21.30 -26.32
CA LYS A 386 -16.67 21.97 -25.84
C LYS A 386 -16.97 21.57 -24.39
N LEU A 387 -17.04 22.56 -23.50
CA LEU A 387 -17.51 22.37 -22.13
C LEU A 387 -19.04 22.30 -22.07
N VAL A 388 -19.56 21.34 -21.32
CA VAL A 388 -20.99 21.08 -21.12
C VAL A 388 -21.27 20.76 -19.66
N LYS A 389 -22.56 20.68 -19.29
CA LYS A 389 -23.02 20.31 -17.94
C LYS A 389 -22.44 21.19 -16.84
N MET A 390 -22.28 22.49 -17.12
CA MET A 390 -21.72 23.40 -16.14
C MET A 390 -22.67 23.54 -14.95
N SER A 391 -22.11 23.45 -13.75
CA SER A 391 -22.83 23.51 -12.47
C SER A 391 -21.99 24.22 -11.40
N SER A 392 -22.64 24.79 -10.38
CA SER A 392 -22.00 25.54 -9.30
C SER A 392 -22.87 25.51 -8.05
N ASN A 393 -22.27 25.73 -6.88
CA ASN A 393 -22.99 25.85 -5.61
C ASN A 393 -23.66 27.23 -5.41
N ASP A 394 -23.26 28.25 -6.17
CA ASP A 394 -23.89 29.57 -6.13
C ASP A 394 -24.70 29.85 -7.41
N PRO A 395 -26.03 30.06 -7.31
CA PRO A 395 -26.88 30.34 -8.47
C PRO A 395 -26.46 31.58 -9.28
N LYS A 396 -25.76 32.54 -8.67
CA LYS A 396 -25.28 33.76 -9.37
C LYS A 396 -24.21 33.41 -10.41
N ILE A 397 -23.38 32.41 -10.16
CA ILE A 397 -22.36 31.93 -11.09
C ILE A 397 -23.05 31.31 -12.32
N LEU A 398 -24.08 30.49 -12.11
CA LEU A 398 -24.85 29.90 -13.21
C LEU A 398 -25.60 30.96 -14.02
N LYS A 399 -26.17 31.97 -13.34
CA LYS A 399 -26.81 33.09 -14.01
C LYS A 399 -25.82 33.83 -14.91
N TYR A 400 -24.61 34.11 -14.41
CA TYR A 400 -23.56 34.74 -15.20
C TYR A 400 -23.19 33.92 -16.44
N ILE A 401 -22.92 32.62 -16.29
CA ILE A 401 -22.56 31.73 -17.42
C ILE A 401 -23.68 31.73 -18.48
N LYS A 402 -24.95 31.75 -18.04
CA LYS A 402 -26.09 31.79 -18.95
C LYS A 402 -26.18 33.09 -19.73
N GLU A 403 -25.89 34.22 -19.09
CA GLU A 403 -25.93 35.54 -19.71
C GLU A 403 -24.75 35.71 -20.68
N SER A 404 -23.54 35.31 -20.29
CA SER A 404 -22.35 35.40 -21.15
C SER A 404 -22.45 34.52 -22.39
N ASN A 405 -23.06 33.33 -22.30
CA ASN A 405 -23.25 32.45 -23.47
C ASN A 405 -24.30 32.97 -24.46
N LYS A 406 -25.29 33.75 -24.00
CA LYS A 406 -26.28 34.39 -24.88
C LYS A 406 -25.66 35.47 -25.75
N ASP A 407 -24.75 36.28 -25.19
CA ASP A 407 -24.07 37.35 -25.93
C ASP A 407 -23.12 36.81 -27.02
N VAL A 408 -22.70 35.55 -26.90
CA VAL A 408 -21.81 34.86 -27.85
C VAL A 408 -22.60 34.01 -28.88
N GLY A 409 -23.94 34.00 -28.79
CA GLY A 409 -24.80 33.19 -29.67
C GLY A 409 -24.63 31.68 -29.50
N ASP A 410 -24.07 31.24 -28.37
CA ASP A 410 -23.72 29.85 -28.10
C ASP A 410 -24.73 29.27 -27.09
N ASP A 411 -25.96 29.00 -27.54
CA ASP A 411 -27.06 28.44 -26.73
C ASP A 411 -26.82 26.96 -26.33
N SER A 412 -25.60 26.48 -26.54
CA SER A 412 -25.25 25.05 -26.61
C SER A 412 -24.57 24.50 -25.34
N SER A 413 -24.30 25.35 -24.35
CA SER A 413 -23.90 24.90 -23.01
C SER A 413 -25.13 24.36 -22.28
N ILE A 414 -25.23 23.05 -22.13
CA ILE A 414 -26.23 22.43 -21.26
C ILE A 414 -25.88 22.86 -19.83
N LEU A 415 -26.58 23.86 -19.30
CA LEU A 415 -26.49 24.23 -17.89
C LEU A 415 -27.35 23.27 -17.09
N ILE A 416 -26.81 22.78 -15.98
CA ILE A 416 -27.59 22.04 -15.00
C ILE A 416 -28.39 23.06 -14.19
N ALA A 417 -29.67 22.79 -13.92
CA ALA A 417 -30.54 23.75 -13.27
C ALA A 417 -30.07 24.03 -11.82
N PRO A 418 -30.35 25.22 -11.27
CA PRO A 418 -30.16 25.47 -9.84
C PRO A 418 -31.00 24.45 -9.04
N ASN A 419 -30.40 23.79 -8.05
CA ASN A 419 -30.99 22.73 -7.20
C ASN A 419 -30.91 21.29 -7.72
N ASP A 420 -30.19 21.04 -8.81
CA ASP A 420 -30.00 19.67 -9.29
C ASP A 420 -28.92 18.91 -8.50
N ILE A 421 -29.17 17.62 -8.38
CA ILE A 421 -28.23 16.63 -7.88
C ILE A 421 -27.29 16.25 -9.03
N VAL A 422 -26.00 16.57 -8.90
CA VAL A 422 -24.98 16.26 -9.89
C VAL A 422 -24.29 14.95 -9.53
N LYS A 423 -24.21 14.02 -10.49
CA LYS A 423 -23.33 12.86 -10.37
C LYS A 423 -21.97 13.21 -10.98
N THR A 424 -20.93 13.29 -10.18
CA THR A 424 -19.58 13.67 -10.63
C THR A 424 -18.52 12.83 -9.92
N LEU A 425 -17.54 12.33 -10.67
CA LEU A 425 -16.48 11.42 -10.19
C LEU A 425 -16.97 10.24 -9.34
N GLY A 426 -18.16 9.72 -9.63
CA GLY A 426 -18.80 8.63 -8.87
C GLY A 426 -19.48 9.06 -7.56
N LEU A 427 -19.34 10.32 -7.15
CA LEU A 427 -20.07 10.93 -6.04
C LEU A 427 -21.39 11.54 -6.50
N VAL A 428 -22.30 11.72 -5.56
CA VAL A 428 -23.54 12.46 -5.76
C VAL A 428 -23.46 13.74 -4.95
N TYR A 429 -23.64 14.88 -5.60
CA TYR A 429 -23.42 16.20 -5.02
C TYR A 429 -24.67 17.06 -5.20
N ASN A 430 -25.18 17.57 -4.08
CA ASN A 430 -26.25 18.55 -4.07
C ASN A 430 -25.62 19.95 -4.07
N THR A 431 -25.75 20.63 -5.21
CA THR A 431 -25.15 21.95 -5.44
C THR A 431 -25.77 23.04 -4.55
N PHE A 432 -27.09 22.98 -4.33
CA PHE A 432 -27.80 24.00 -3.55
C PHE A 432 -27.52 23.91 -2.05
N LYS A 433 -27.54 22.68 -1.49
CA LYS A 433 -27.20 22.45 -0.08
C LYS A 433 -25.70 22.41 0.18
N ASP A 434 -24.90 22.37 -0.88
CA ASP A 434 -23.46 22.22 -0.86
C ASP A 434 -22.97 20.99 -0.08
N CYS A 435 -23.59 19.83 -0.35
CA CYS A 435 -23.30 18.58 0.35
C CYS A 435 -23.19 17.38 -0.59
N PHE A 436 -22.35 16.41 -0.22
CA PHE A 436 -22.33 15.09 -0.82
C PHE A 436 -23.45 14.23 -0.24
N LEU A 437 -24.04 13.41 -1.12
CA LEU A 437 -25.08 12.44 -0.82
C LEU A 437 -24.55 11.03 -1.09
N ILE A 438 -25.00 10.08 -0.28
CA ILE A 438 -24.68 8.67 -0.49
C ILE A 438 -25.71 8.08 -1.46
N SER A 439 -25.21 7.43 -2.51
CA SER A 439 -26.06 6.84 -3.56
C SER A 439 -25.83 5.34 -3.69
N ASN A 440 -26.68 4.69 -4.48
CA ASN A 440 -26.58 3.27 -4.83
C ASN A 440 -26.70 2.27 -3.66
N LEU A 441 -27.48 2.60 -2.62
CA LEU A 441 -27.75 1.66 -1.53
C LEU A 441 -28.75 0.56 -1.90
N SER A 442 -29.49 0.72 -3.00
CA SER A 442 -30.38 -0.32 -3.54
C SER A 442 -29.64 -1.60 -3.96
N ILE A 443 -28.31 -1.57 -4.08
CA ILE A 443 -27.48 -2.77 -4.29
C ILE A 443 -27.73 -3.85 -3.22
N PHE A 444 -28.14 -3.43 -2.02
CA PHE A 444 -28.40 -4.32 -0.89
C PHE A 444 -29.83 -4.87 -0.87
N GLU A 445 -30.72 -4.45 -1.75
CA GLU A 445 -32.11 -4.93 -1.77
C GLU A 445 -32.23 -6.36 -2.33
N HIS A 446 -31.30 -6.78 -3.19
CA HIS A 446 -31.28 -8.12 -3.78
C HIS A 446 -30.95 -9.24 -2.79
N THR A 447 -30.41 -8.93 -1.60
CA THR A 447 -29.98 -9.93 -0.61
C THR A 447 -31.13 -10.69 0.03
N LYS A 448 -32.39 -10.34 -0.25
CA LYS A 448 -33.57 -11.03 0.29
C LYS A 448 -33.89 -12.35 -0.42
N ASN A 449 -33.52 -12.53 -1.69
CA ASN A 449 -34.01 -13.64 -2.52
C ASN A 449 -32.91 -14.45 -3.27
N SER A 450 -31.62 -14.21 -3.00
CA SER A 450 -30.52 -14.86 -3.74
C SER A 450 -29.56 -15.63 -2.82
N LYS A 451 -28.97 -16.69 -3.37
CA LYS A 451 -27.80 -17.37 -2.79
C LYS A 451 -26.67 -16.35 -2.57
N ILE A 452 -26.32 -16.09 -1.31
CA ILE A 452 -25.23 -15.19 -0.96
C ILE A 452 -23.91 -15.95 -1.02
N THR A 453 -22.96 -15.45 -1.81
CA THR A 453 -21.66 -16.08 -2.05
C THR A 453 -20.52 -15.13 -1.71
N LYS A 454 -19.30 -15.68 -1.61
CA LYS A 454 -18.07 -14.87 -1.47
C LYS A 454 -17.98 -13.82 -2.58
N ARG A 455 -18.30 -14.19 -3.82
CA ARG A 455 -18.29 -13.28 -4.97
C ARG A 455 -19.32 -12.16 -4.83
N SER A 456 -20.55 -12.46 -4.41
CA SER A 456 -21.59 -11.43 -4.27
C SER A 456 -21.23 -10.42 -3.18
N ILE A 457 -20.76 -10.88 -2.02
CA ILE A 457 -20.34 -10.01 -0.91
C ILE A 457 -19.20 -9.08 -1.32
N LEU A 458 -18.18 -9.61 -2.01
CA LEU A 458 -17.07 -8.79 -2.51
C LEU A 458 -17.54 -7.75 -3.53
N SER A 459 -18.42 -8.17 -4.45
CA SER A 459 -19.02 -7.28 -5.46
C SER A 459 -19.79 -6.14 -4.81
N ASP A 460 -20.68 -6.46 -3.87
CA ASP A 460 -21.50 -5.46 -3.19
C ASP A 460 -20.67 -4.54 -2.29
N THR A 461 -19.66 -5.07 -1.61
CA THR A 461 -18.69 -4.25 -0.83
C THR A 461 -17.93 -3.28 -1.75
N SER A 462 -17.54 -3.73 -2.95
CA SER A 462 -16.78 -2.91 -3.91
C SER A 462 -17.63 -1.83 -4.58
N LYS A 463 -18.96 -2.00 -4.62
CA LYS A 463 -19.90 -0.99 -5.12
C LYS A 463 -20.09 0.18 -4.13
N ILE A 464 -19.66 0.04 -2.88
CA ILE A 464 -19.64 1.15 -1.91
C ILE A 464 -18.53 2.11 -2.33
N PHE A 465 -18.89 3.07 -3.18
CA PHE A 465 -17.97 4.06 -3.70
C PHE A 465 -17.83 5.23 -2.71
N ASP A 466 -16.71 5.25 -1.99
CA ASP A 466 -16.40 6.26 -0.96
C ASP A 466 -14.91 6.67 -1.05
N PRO A 467 -14.54 7.50 -2.03
CA PRO A 467 -13.14 7.85 -2.32
C PRO A 467 -12.44 8.58 -1.17
N LEU A 468 -13.15 9.40 -0.40
CA LEU A 468 -12.63 10.10 0.79
C LEU A 468 -12.84 9.31 2.10
N SER A 469 -13.42 8.12 2.00
CA SER A 469 -13.63 7.19 3.11
C SER A 469 -14.51 7.73 4.27
N PHE A 470 -15.45 8.63 4.02
CA PHE A 470 -16.35 9.16 5.07
C PHE A 470 -17.11 8.06 5.84
N LEU A 471 -17.35 6.93 5.20
CA LEU A 471 -18.04 5.77 5.73
C LEU A 471 -17.08 4.70 6.24
N SER A 472 -15.80 5.02 6.46
CA SER A 472 -14.81 4.07 6.94
C SER A 472 -15.23 3.27 8.19
N PRO A 473 -15.95 3.84 9.19
CA PRO A 473 -16.45 3.09 10.34
C PRO A 473 -17.52 2.04 9.99
N LEU A 474 -18.19 2.17 8.84
CA LEU A 474 -19.15 1.19 8.33
C LEU A 474 -18.47 0.20 7.39
N VAL A 475 -17.73 0.70 6.41
CA VAL A 475 -17.06 -0.10 5.38
C VAL A 475 -16.11 -1.12 6.01
N ILE A 476 -15.45 -0.79 7.13
CA ILE A 476 -14.57 -1.74 7.83
C ILE A 476 -15.32 -3.01 8.26
N ARG A 477 -16.61 -2.94 8.62
CA ARG A 477 -17.42 -4.12 8.99
C ARG A 477 -17.56 -5.08 7.81
N ALA A 478 -17.81 -4.56 6.61
CA ALA A 478 -17.83 -5.37 5.39
C ALA A 478 -16.46 -6.00 5.09
N LYS A 479 -15.37 -5.23 5.24
CA LYS A 479 -14.00 -5.75 5.07
C LYS A 479 -13.69 -6.87 6.07
N LEU A 480 -14.14 -6.75 7.32
CA LEU A 480 -13.97 -7.77 8.36
C LEU A 480 -14.77 -9.04 8.05
N ILE A 481 -16.03 -8.92 7.60
CA ILE A 481 -16.83 -10.06 7.14
C ILE A 481 -16.13 -10.77 5.98
N MET A 482 -15.58 -10.00 5.04
CA MET A 482 -14.81 -10.56 3.93
C MET A 482 -13.58 -11.33 4.43
N GLN A 483 -12.85 -10.80 5.43
CA GLN A 483 -11.71 -11.48 6.03
C GLN A 483 -12.12 -12.82 6.67
N ASP A 484 -13.24 -12.84 7.38
CA ASP A 484 -13.75 -14.03 8.04
C ASP A 484 -14.16 -15.10 7.00
N ILE A 485 -14.79 -14.69 5.89
CA ILE A 485 -15.08 -15.57 4.74
C ILE A 485 -13.80 -16.16 4.13
N TRP A 486 -12.72 -15.38 4.02
CA TRP A 486 -11.45 -15.88 3.50
C TRP A 486 -10.84 -16.96 4.39
N LYS A 487 -10.90 -16.79 5.72
CA LYS A 487 -10.41 -17.79 6.69
C LYS A 487 -11.14 -19.13 6.59
N LEU A 488 -12.41 -19.11 6.16
CA LEU A 488 -13.22 -20.32 5.97
C LEU A 488 -12.84 -21.14 4.73
N LYS A 489 -12.00 -20.59 3.82
CA LYS A 489 -11.52 -21.28 2.60
C LYS A 489 -12.62 -21.85 1.67
N ILE A 490 -13.83 -21.28 1.70
CA ILE A 490 -14.95 -21.67 0.81
C ILE A 490 -14.70 -21.25 -0.66
N LEU A 491 -15.38 -21.87 -1.63
CA LEU A 491 -15.26 -21.49 -3.04
C LEU A 491 -15.99 -20.16 -3.35
N TRP A 492 -15.67 -19.55 -4.51
CA TRP A 492 -16.20 -18.22 -4.90
C TRP A 492 -17.73 -18.16 -4.99
N ASP A 493 -18.32 -19.21 -5.55
CA ASP A 493 -19.75 -19.29 -5.88
C ASP A 493 -20.50 -20.28 -4.95
N GLU A 494 -19.85 -20.71 -3.87
CA GLU A 494 -20.44 -21.50 -2.79
C GLU A 494 -21.27 -20.61 -1.86
N SER A 495 -22.34 -21.17 -1.27
CA SER A 495 -23.13 -20.46 -0.26
C SER A 495 -22.28 -20.19 0.98
N VAL A 496 -22.38 -18.98 1.54
CA VAL A 496 -21.73 -18.69 2.83
C VAL A 496 -22.43 -19.41 3.99
N PRO A 497 -21.72 -19.77 5.08
CA PRO A 497 -22.35 -20.33 6.27
C PRO A 497 -23.39 -19.40 6.90
N GLN A 498 -24.34 -19.97 7.64
CA GLN A 498 -25.46 -19.21 8.24
C GLN A 498 -24.99 -18.05 9.13
N SER A 499 -23.88 -18.21 9.85
CA SER A 499 -23.31 -17.14 10.68
C SER A 499 -22.90 -15.91 9.85
N ILE A 500 -22.21 -16.12 8.73
CA ILE A 500 -21.81 -15.08 7.80
C ILE A 500 -23.04 -14.49 7.08
N PHE A 501 -23.98 -15.34 6.67
CA PHE A 501 -25.23 -14.89 6.04
C PHE A 501 -25.96 -13.90 6.94
N THR A 502 -26.12 -14.22 8.22
CA THR A 502 -26.78 -13.35 9.20
C THR A 502 -26.00 -12.03 9.40
N LEU A 503 -24.67 -12.09 9.56
CA LEU A 503 -23.83 -10.90 9.68
C LEU A 503 -23.95 -9.96 8.47
N TRP A 504 -23.88 -10.54 7.26
CA TRP A 504 -23.98 -9.78 6.01
C TRP A 504 -25.37 -9.19 5.82
N THR A 505 -26.43 -9.95 6.04
CA THR A 505 -27.82 -9.45 5.90
C THR A 505 -28.10 -8.31 6.89
N ASN A 506 -27.60 -8.42 8.13
CA ASN A 506 -27.71 -7.35 9.11
C ASN A 506 -26.91 -6.10 8.70
N PHE A 507 -25.70 -6.28 8.16
CA PHE A 507 -24.90 -5.18 7.61
C PHE A 507 -25.63 -4.48 6.46
N CYS A 508 -26.16 -5.22 5.50
CA CYS A 508 -26.93 -4.70 4.37
C CYS A 508 -28.14 -3.89 4.83
N SER A 509 -28.90 -4.41 5.80
CA SER A 509 -30.09 -3.74 6.33
C SER A 509 -29.73 -2.44 7.07
N ASP A 510 -28.65 -2.46 7.86
CA ASP A 510 -28.12 -1.28 8.56
C ASP A 510 -27.63 -0.21 7.58
N MET A 511 -26.92 -0.60 6.51
CA MET A 511 -26.41 0.32 5.49
C MET A 511 -27.52 1.11 4.78
N LEU A 512 -28.74 0.58 4.64
CA LEU A 512 -29.86 1.32 4.03
C LEU A 512 -30.23 2.59 4.81
N LEU A 513 -29.91 2.66 6.10
CA LEU A 513 -30.20 3.81 6.97
C LEU A 513 -29.35 5.04 6.62
N ILE A 514 -28.17 4.85 6.00
CA ILE A 514 -27.25 5.95 5.64
C ILE A 514 -27.72 6.76 4.42
N SER A 515 -28.80 6.33 3.75
CA SER A 515 -29.33 6.95 2.52
C SER A 515 -29.65 8.44 2.63
N LYS A 516 -29.92 8.94 3.85
CA LYS A 516 -30.25 10.34 4.12
C LYS A 516 -29.08 11.16 4.66
N LEU A 517 -27.89 10.56 4.80
CA LEU A 517 -26.74 11.27 5.33
C LEU A 517 -26.25 12.32 4.31
N GLU A 518 -26.20 13.56 4.76
CA GLU A 518 -25.69 14.70 3.99
C GLU A 518 -24.34 15.10 4.57
N ILE A 519 -23.29 15.07 3.75
CA ILE A 519 -21.92 15.38 4.17
C ILE A 519 -21.53 16.72 3.57
N PRO A 520 -21.25 17.77 4.36
CA PRO A 520 -20.83 19.06 3.83
C PRO A 520 -19.64 18.91 2.87
N ARG A 521 -19.71 19.59 1.71
CA ARG A 521 -18.57 19.66 0.79
C ARG A 521 -17.53 20.64 1.33
N HIS A 522 -17.95 21.87 1.63
CA HIS A 522 -17.05 22.93 2.06
C HIS A 522 -16.55 22.67 3.48
N VAL A 523 -15.24 22.39 3.61
CA VAL A 523 -14.62 21.96 4.87
C VAL A 523 -13.93 23.10 5.64
N VAL A 524 -13.61 24.20 4.96
CA VAL A 524 -12.96 25.38 5.55
C VAL A 524 -14.03 26.42 5.87
N SER A 525 -13.96 27.09 7.02
CA SER A 525 -14.88 28.19 7.32
C SER A 525 -14.62 29.35 6.34
N PRO A 526 -15.66 29.97 5.73
CA PRO A 526 -15.50 31.16 4.90
C PRO A 526 -14.89 32.37 5.62
N TYR A 527 -14.88 32.36 6.96
CA TYR A 527 -14.39 33.45 7.81
C TYR A 527 -13.10 33.08 8.56
N ALA A 528 -12.51 31.94 8.22
CA ALA A 528 -11.30 31.45 8.87
C ALA A 528 -10.14 32.43 8.69
N VAL A 529 -9.49 32.76 9.80
CA VAL A 529 -8.21 33.47 9.81
C VAL A 529 -7.06 32.48 9.92
N ASN A 530 -7.26 31.44 10.73
CA ASN A 530 -6.30 30.34 10.90
C ASN A 530 -6.96 29.01 10.55
N VAL A 531 -6.17 28.12 9.96
CA VAL A 531 -6.61 26.78 9.56
C VAL A 531 -5.58 25.77 10.01
N GLU A 532 -6.01 24.80 10.82
CA GLU A 532 -5.18 23.75 11.39
C GLU A 532 -5.62 22.38 10.86
N LEU A 533 -4.69 21.43 10.84
CA LEU A 533 -4.98 20.01 10.57
C LEU A 533 -4.86 19.18 11.84
N HIS A 534 -5.85 18.34 12.10
CA HIS A 534 -5.86 17.40 13.21
C HIS A 534 -6.05 15.98 12.69
N GLY A 535 -5.01 15.16 12.82
CA GLY A 535 -5.01 13.77 12.41
C GLY A 535 -5.14 12.83 13.60
N PHE A 536 -6.01 11.84 13.54
CA PHE A 536 -6.19 10.85 14.60
C PHE A 536 -5.91 9.46 14.05
N SER A 537 -5.25 8.61 14.85
CA SER A 537 -5.05 7.20 14.52
C SER A 537 -5.40 6.30 15.69
N ASP A 538 -5.92 5.13 15.36
CA ASP A 538 -6.21 4.08 16.33
C ASP A 538 -6.06 2.68 15.71
N ALA A 539 -5.88 1.67 16.56
CA ALA A 539 -5.85 0.28 16.17
C ALA A 539 -6.54 -0.64 17.18
N SER A 540 -7.21 -1.65 16.63
CA SER A 540 -7.66 -2.83 17.33
C SER A 540 -6.91 -4.06 16.80
N ILE A 541 -7.08 -5.20 17.48
CA ILE A 541 -6.54 -6.48 17.01
C ILE A 541 -7.10 -6.91 15.63
N ARG A 542 -8.21 -6.33 15.18
CA ARG A 542 -8.88 -6.70 13.92
C ARG A 542 -8.67 -5.69 12.81
N ALA A 543 -8.48 -4.41 13.11
CA ALA A 543 -8.39 -3.34 12.13
C ALA A 543 -7.71 -2.11 12.72
N TYR A 544 -7.19 -1.24 11.88
CA TYR A 544 -6.63 0.04 12.26
C TYR A 544 -7.03 1.11 11.26
N GLY A 545 -7.03 2.36 11.69
CA GLY A 545 -7.56 3.46 10.90
C GLY A 545 -6.94 4.80 11.25
N ALA A 546 -7.16 5.75 10.35
CA ALA A 546 -6.78 7.14 10.55
C ALA A 546 -7.84 8.07 9.96
N CYS A 547 -8.04 9.24 10.56
CA CYS A 547 -8.88 10.31 10.04
C CYS A 547 -8.22 11.68 10.23
N ILE A 548 -8.48 12.60 9.32
CA ILE A 548 -7.95 13.97 9.36
C ILE A 548 -9.12 14.94 9.32
N TYR A 549 -9.06 15.96 10.18
CA TYR A 549 -10.00 17.04 10.29
C TYR A 549 -9.33 18.36 9.92
N VAL A 550 -10.12 19.27 9.38
CA VAL A 550 -9.75 20.69 9.25
C VAL A 550 -10.42 21.44 10.37
N ARG A 551 -9.62 22.19 11.13
CA ARG A 551 -10.09 23.12 12.16
C ARG A 551 -9.87 24.55 11.68
N SER A 552 -10.96 25.26 11.45
CA SER A 552 -10.97 26.67 11.08
C SER A 552 -11.21 27.53 12.31
N ILE A 553 -10.46 28.60 12.48
CA ILE A 553 -10.60 29.55 13.58
C ILE A 553 -10.91 30.92 12.98
N ASP A 554 -12.10 31.44 13.29
CA ASP A 554 -12.56 32.73 12.80
C ASP A 554 -11.98 33.89 13.64
N LYS A 555 -12.20 35.14 13.20
CA LYS A 555 -11.70 36.35 13.90
C LYS A 555 -12.17 36.44 15.36
N ASP A 556 -13.37 35.96 15.63
CA ASP A 556 -14.00 36.00 16.95
C ASP A 556 -13.61 34.78 17.81
N GLU A 557 -12.51 34.09 17.47
CA GLU A 557 -11.99 32.86 18.11
C GLU A 557 -12.96 31.66 18.10
N THR A 558 -14.05 31.76 17.35
CA THR A 558 -14.96 30.63 17.12
C THR A 558 -14.27 29.60 16.25
N SER A 559 -14.21 28.36 16.73
CA SER A 559 -13.60 27.25 15.99
C SER A 559 -14.64 26.32 15.38
N HIS A 560 -14.42 25.97 14.12
CA HIS A 560 -15.22 25.01 13.37
C HIS A 560 -14.34 23.84 12.96
N CYS A 561 -14.71 22.62 13.33
CA CYS A 561 -13.98 21.41 12.99
C CYS A 561 -14.85 20.49 12.13
N GLN A 562 -14.27 19.99 11.02
CA GLN A 562 -14.96 19.09 10.10
C GLN A 562 -14.04 17.99 9.58
N LEU A 563 -14.58 16.79 9.42
CA LEU A 563 -13.89 15.66 8.81
C LEU A 563 -13.51 15.98 7.36
N LEU A 564 -12.23 15.83 7.03
CA LEU A 564 -11.71 16.02 5.68
C LEU A 564 -11.65 14.70 4.90
N ILE A 565 -11.00 13.69 5.50
CA ILE A 565 -10.72 12.40 4.88
C ILE A 565 -10.39 11.37 5.96
N SER A 566 -10.64 10.09 5.68
CA SER A 566 -10.17 9.00 6.53
C SER A 566 -9.59 7.84 5.73
N LYS A 567 -9.15 6.79 6.43
CA LYS A 567 -8.74 5.54 5.83
C LYS A 567 -8.85 4.41 6.84
N SER A 568 -9.29 3.23 6.36
CA SER A 568 -9.37 2.01 7.17
C SER A 568 -8.63 0.84 6.55
N ARG A 569 -7.99 0.04 7.40
CA ARG A 569 -7.29 -1.19 7.04
C ARG A 569 -7.70 -2.31 7.99
N VAL A 570 -7.81 -3.51 7.44
CA VAL A 570 -7.97 -4.71 8.26
C VAL A 570 -6.59 -5.15 8.73
N ALA A 571 -6.49 -5.60 9.99
CA ALA A 571 -5.25 -6.15 10.52
C ALA A 571 -4.87 -7.43 9.75
N PRO A 572 -3.56 -7.72 9.60
CA PRO A 572 -3.12 -8.92 8.89
C PRO A 572 -3.64 -10.21 9.52
N LEU A 573 -3.70 -11.28 8.73
CA LEU A 573 -4.07 -12.60 9.23
C LEU A 573 -3.00 -13.18 10.18
N HIS A 574 -1.73 -12.82 9.98
CA HIS A 574 -0.66 -13.21 10.89
C HIS A 574 -0.70 -12.37 12.16
N SER A 575 -0.55 -13.04 13.32
CA SER A 575 -0.61 -12.39 14.62
C SER A 575 0.45 -11.30 14.74
N THR A 576 -0.04 -10.07 14.88
CA THR A 576 0.77 -8.88 15.14
C THR A 576 0.35 -8.33 16.49
N SER A 577 1.30 -7.90 17.32
CA SER A 577 0.98 -7.31 18.62
C SER A 577 0.20 -6.01 18.46
N LEU A 578 -0.65 -5.69 19.43
CA LEU A 578 -1.44 -4.46 19.40
C LEU A 578 -0.57 -3.19 19.26
N PRO A 579 0.56 -3.03 19.98
CA PRO A 579 1.43 -1.86 19.79
C PRO A 579 1.98 -1.71 18.36
N ARG A 580 2.27 -2.82 17.67
CA ARG A 580 2.69 -2.78 16.27
C ARG A 580 1.55 -2.40 15.32
N LEU A 581 0.30 -2.73 15.66
CA LEU A 581 -0.88 -2.30 14.91
C LEU A 581 -1.19 -0.81 15.17
N GLU A 582 -1.03 -0.33 16.40
CA GLU A 582 -1.14 1.09 16.75
C GLU A 582 -0.10 1.91 15.97
N LEU A 583 1.16 1.45 15.91
CA LEU A 583 2.18 2.05 15.05
C LEU A 583 1.82 2.00 13.56
N CYS A 584 1.16 0.93 13.09
CA CYS A 584 0.63 0.89 11.72
C CYS A 584 -0.48 1.92 11.49
N GLY A 585 -1.32 2.19 12.48
CA GLY A 585 -2.31 3.28 12.48
C GLY A 585 -1.64 4.64 12.36
N ALA A 586 -0.60 4.91 13.16
CA ALA A 586 0.18 6.14 13.09
C ALA A 586 0.90 6.30 11.73
N LEU A 587 1.45 5.22 11.18
CA LEU A 587 2.04 5.22 9.84
C LEU A 587 1.00 5.54 8.76
N LEU A 588 -0.18 4.92 8.84
CA LEU A 588 -1.29 5.20 7.93
C LEU A 588 -1.69 6.67 7.98
N LEU A 589 -1.75 7.26 9.18
CA LEU A 589 -2.02 8.68 9.37
C LEU A 589 -0.93 9.56 8.75
N SER A 590 0.35 9.25 8.96
CA SER A 590 1.47 10.02 8.39
C SER A 590 1.45 10.07 6.85
N ARG A 591 1.11 8.94 6.21
CA ARG A 591 0.96 8.84 4.75
C ARG A 591 -0.27 9.61 4.27
N LEU A 592 -1.38 9.51 4.99
CA LEU A 592 -2.61 10.25 4.68
C LEU A 592 -2.40 11.76 4.78
N LEU A 593 -1.68 12.22 5.82
CA LEU A 593 -1.29 13.62 5.98
C LEU A 593 -0.46 14.10 4.80
N SER A 594 0.54 13.33 4.39
CA SER A 594 1.39 13.68 3.24
C SER A 594 0.58 13.84 1.96
N GLN A 595 -0.42 12.98 1.74
CA GLN A 595 -1.35 13.11 0.62
C GLN A 595 -2.19 14.39 0.72
N VAL A 596 -2.74 14.70 1.90
CA VAL A 596 -3.54 15.90 2.16
C VAL A 596 -2.74 17.18 1.91
N LEU A 597 -1.52 17.27 2.45
CA LEU A 597 -0.66 18.45 2.29
C LEU A 597 -0.30 18.70 0.82
N ASN A 598 0.04 17.64 0.09
CA ASN A 598 0.33 17.72 -1.35
C ASN A 598 -0.90 18.11 -2.18
N ALA A 599 -2.08 17.65 -1.79
CA ALA A 599 -3.32 17.90 -2.52
C ALA A 599 -3.89 19.31 -2.28
N MET A 600 -4.03 19.71 -1.01
CA MET A 600 -4.74 20.93 -0.61
C MET A 600 -4.03 22.21 -1.08
N ARG A 601 -2.69 22.19 -1.16
CA ARG A 601 -1.86 23.32 -1.65
C ARG A 601 -2.28 24.66 -1.02
N MET A 602 -2.46 24.66 0.29
CA MET A 602 -2.74 25.84 1.08
C MET A 602 -1.92 25.80 2.37
N PRO A 603 -1.57 26.96 2.95
CA PRO A 603 -0.88 26.99 4.23
C PRO A 603 -1.81 26.52 5.37
N PHE A 604 -1.23 25.82 6.33
CA PHE A 604 -1.86 25.48 7.60
C PHE A 604 -1.06 26.12 8.72
N SER A 605 -1.73 26.74 9.70
CA SER A 605 -1.07 27.41 10.82
C SER A 605 -0.41 26.41 11.77
N ALA A 606 -1.00 25.22 11.93
CA ALA A 606 -0.44 24.15 12.72
C ALA A 606 -0.97 22.78 12.27
N ILE A 607 -0.22 21.72 12.59
CA ILE A 607 -0.59 20.33 12.31
C ILE A 607 -0.39 19.50 13.58
N PHE A 608 -1.45 18.84 14.04
CA PHE A 608 -1.45 18.00 15.23
C PHE A 608 -1.87 16.58 14.89
N LEU A 609 -1.16 15.59 15.41
CA LEU A 609 -1.40 14.17 15.19
C LEU A 609 -1.61 13.48 16.54
N TRP A 610 -2.65 12.67 16.64
CA TRP A 610 -3.18 12.18 17.91
C TRP A 610 -3.28 10.65 17.90
N THR A 611 -2.86 10.04 19.01
CA THR A 611 -3.09 8.63 19.31
C THR A 611 -3.24 8.46 20.81
N ASP A 612 -4.03 7.47 21.24
CA ASP A 612 -4.15 7.03 22.63
C ASP A 612 -3.07 6.00 23.03
N SER A 613 -2.25 5.56 22.07
CA SER A 613 -1.12 4.66 22.32
C SER A 613 0.12 5.43 22.77
N THR A 614 0.37 5.43 24.08
CA THR A 614 1.60 6.00 24.65
C THR A 614 2.85 5.28 24.16
N ILE A 615 2.79 3.96 23.95
CA ILE A 615 3.88 3.17 23.38
C ILE A 615 4.25 3.65 21.97
N THR A 616 3.24 3.93 21.13
CA THR A 616 3.46 4.45 19.78
C THR A 616 4.11 5.83 19.82
N LEU A 617 3.66 6.71 20.72
CA LEU A 617 4.28 8.03 20.91
C LEU A 617 5.74 7.92 21.36
N ASP A 618 6.04 7.03 22.31
CA ASP A 618 7.41 6.79 22.77
C ASP A 618 8.31 6.27 21.63
N TRP A 619 7.80 5.35 20.79
CA TRP A 619 8.52 4.87 19.62
C TRP A 619 8.81 5.97 18.59
N ILE A 620 7.83 6.83 18.33
CA ILE A 620 7.94 7.94 17.37
C ILE A 620 8.92 9.02 17.86
N ARG A 621 9.03 9.25 19.18
CA ARG A 621 9.92 10.26 19.75
C ARG A 621 11.40 9.88 19.67
N GLU A 622 11.73 8.59 19.77
CA GLU A 622 13.12 8.12 19.76
C GLU A 622 13.68 7.94 18.33
N PRO A 623 15.01 7.96 18.16
CA PRO A 623 15.66 7.66 16.89
C PRO A 623 15.33 6.26 16.35
N PRO A 624 15.07 6.08 15.03
CA PRO A 624 14.68 4.80 14.45
C PRO A 624 15.67 3.66 14.70
N ASN A 625 16.97 3.97 14.73
CA ASN A 625 18.05 2.99 14.93
C ASN A 625 18.02 2.31 16.31
N ARG A 626 17.24 2.84 17.26
CA ARG A 626 17.04 2.28 18.59
C ARG A 626 16.12 1.05 18.57
N TRP A 627 15.32 0.90 17.52
CA TRP A 627 14.25 -0.09 17.42
C TRP A 627 14.59 -1.25 16.48
N LYS A 628 13.97 -2.41 16.69
CA LYS A 628 14.04 -3.53 15.73
C LYS A 628 13.44 -3.12 14.37
N THR A 629 13.88 -3.79 13.29
CA THR A 629 13.60 -3.42 11.88
C THR A 629 12.15 -3.03 11.59
N PHE A 630 11.17 -3.77 12.11
CA PHE A 630 9.74 -3.47 11.88
C PHE A 630 9.35 -2.08 12.38
N VAL A 631 9.72 -1.76 13.62
CA VAL A 631 9.42 -0.47 14.28
C VAL A 631 10.32 0.61 13.70
N ALA A 632 11.62 0.34 13.53
CA ALA A 632 12.60 1.27 12.97
C ALA A 632 12.18 1.82 11.61
N ASN A 633 11.81 0.94 10.67
CA ASN A 633 11.44 1.36 9.31
C ASN A 633 10.19 2.25 9.32
N ARG A 634 9.20 1.93 10.16
CA ARG A 634 7.94 2.69 10.26
C ARG A 634 8.13 4.02 10.98
N VAL A 635 8.91 4.04 12.06
CA VAL A 635 9.25 5.27 12.78
C VAL A 635 10.05 6.21 11.88
N ALA A 636 11.02 5.70 11.11
CA ALA A 636 11.77 6.52 10.15
C ALA A 636 10.85 7.20 9.12
N GLU A 637 9.88 6.45 8.57
CA GLU A 637 8.93 7.01 7.62
C GLU A 637 7.95 8.00 8.29
N ILE A 638 7.43 7.69 9.48
CA ILE A 638 6.57 8.60 10.24
C ILE A 638 7.29 9.92 10.50
N GLN A 639 8.52 9.87 11.03
CA GLN A 639 9.31 11.07 11.33
C GLN A 639 9.59 11.89 10.07
N LEU A 640 9.89 11.24 8.94
CA LEU A 640 10.09 11.91 7.65
C LEU A 640 8.82 12.66 7.20
N ASN A 641 7.68 11.99 7.25
CA ASN A 641 6.39 12.52 6.80
C ASN A 641 5.80 13.58 7.75
N THR A 642 6.20 13.59 9.01
CA THR A 642 5.57 14.40 10.08
C THR A 642 6.51 15.43 10.71
N LYS A 643 7.60 15.79 10.02
CA LYS A 643 8.63 16.74 10.51
C LYS A 643 8.06 18.08 11.02
N ASN A 644 6.96 18.56 10.42
CA ASN A 644 6.31 19.83 10.76
C ASN A 644 4.99 19.62 11.54
N ALA A 645 4.80 18.46 12.17
CA ALA A 645 3.59 18.13 12.92
C ALA A 645 3.91 17.76 14.38
N HIS A 646 2.93 17.99 15.26
CA HIS A 646 3.05 17.69 16.69
C HIS A 646 2.30 16.42 17.04
N TRP A 647 3.02 15.38 17.47
CA TRP A 647 2.43 14.16 18.00
C TRP A 647 2.00 14.35 19.45
N CYS A 648 0.71 14.11 19.72
CA CYS A 648 0.05 14.35 20.99
C CYS A 648 -0.73 13.11 21.43
N HIS A 649 -0.96 13.00 22.74
CA HIS A 649 -1.82 11.97 23.30
C HIS A 649 -3.28 12.44 23.31
N VAL A 650 -4.21 11.54 23.00
CA VAL A 650 -5.66 11.74 23.16
C VAL A 650 -6.23 10.59 23.98
N SER A 651 -7.25 10.80 24.82
CA SER A 651 -7.92 9.69 25.50
C SER A 651 -8.77 8.88 24.50
N SER A 652 -8.91 7.58 24.72
CA SER A 652 -9.62 6.69 23.78
C SER A 652 -11.08 7.11 23.54
N ASP A 653 -11.77 7.66 24.54
CA ASP A 653 -13.14 8.17 24.41
C ASP A 653 -13.26 9.43 23.54
N GLN A 654 -12.16 10.18 23.40
CA GLN A 654 -12.05 11.36 22.55
C GLN A 654 -11.36 11.05 21.20
N ASN A 655 -11.02 9.79 20.93
CA ASN A 655 -10.34 9.40 19.70
C ASN A 655 -11.35 8.96 18.60
N PRO A 656 -11.65 9.80 17.59
CA PRO A 656 -12.58 9.41 16.53
C PRO A 656 -12.10 8.24 15.67
N ALA A 657 -10.79 7.93 15.67
CA ALA A 657 -10.26 6.80 14.92
C ALA A 657 -10.65 5.44 15.53
N ASP A 658 -11.06 5.38 16.80
CA ASP A 658 -11.57 4.16 17.45
C ASP A 658 -12.84 3.63 16.76
N LEU A 659 -13.69 4.55 16.27
CA LEU A 659 -14.87 4.20 15.47
C LEU A 659 -14.47 3.46 14.18
N ILE A 660 -13.29 3.75 13.61
CA ILE A 660 -12.77 3.09 12.42
C ILE A 660 -12.18 1.71 12.78
N SER A 661 -11.39 1.61 13.85
CA SER A 661 -10.68 0.38 14.21
C SER A 661 -11.63 -0.71 14.72
N ARG A 662 -12.78 -0.32 15.31
CA ARG A 662 -13.83 -1.24 15.80
C ARG A 662 -14.96 -1.45 14.79
N GLY A 663 -15.33 -0.38 14.08
CA GLY A 663 -16.52 -0.32 13.25
C GLY A 663 -17.80 -0.08 14.06
N VAL A 664 -18.76 0.63 13.49
CA VAL A 664 -20.00 1.06 14.18
C VAL A 664 -21.26 0.76 13.36
N GLN A 665 -22.44 0.94 13.95
CA GLN A 665 -23.72 0.89 13.24
C GLN A 665 -24.03 2.21 12.54
N SER A 666 -24.89 2.18 11.52
CA SER A 666 -25.23 3.36 10.73
C SER A 666 -25.91 4.43 11.58
N SER A 667 -26.80 4.04 12.49
CA SER A 667 -27.44 4.96 13.45
C SER A 667 -26.43 5.68 14.36
N THR A 668 -25.40 4.97 14.81
CA THR A 668 -24.31 5.54 15.61
C THR A 668 -23.51 6.54 14.79
N LEU A 669 -23.15 6.19 13.55
CA LEU A 669 -22.35 7.07 12.69
C LEU A 669 -23.11 8.36 12.35
N ILE A 670 -24.40 8.27 11.99
CA ILE A 670 -25.23 9.42 11.63
C ILE A 670 -25.28 10.45 12.76
N ASN A 671 -25.36 10.00 14.01
CA ASN A 671 -25.51 10.86 15.18
C ASN A 671 -24.17 11.17 15.88
N SER A 672 -23.03 10.76 15.32
CA SER A 672 -21.73 10.91 15.97
C SER A 672 -21.13 12.30 15.72
N SER A 673 -21.31 13.22 16.68
CA SER A 673 -20.60 14.50 16.65
C SER A 673 -19.07 14.31 16.64
N LEU A 674 -18.56 13.34 17.41
CA LEU A 674 -17.14 12.98 17.46
C LEU A 674 -16.58 12.65 16.06
N TRP A 675 -17.33 11.90 15.23
CA TRP A 675 -16.88 11.52 13.88
C TRP A 675 -16.96 12.66 12.86
N TRP A 676 -18.00 13.50 12.91
CA TRP A 676 -18.19 14.54 11.89
C TRP A 676 -17.47 15.83 12.23
N HIS A 677 -17.35 16.14 13.53
CA HIS A 677 -16.86 17.41 14.05
C HIS A 677 -15.62 17.26 14.94
N GLY A 678 -15.10 16.05 15.14
CA GLY A 678 -13.96 15.81 16.01
C GLY A 678 -14.30 15.95 17.50
N PRO A 679 -13.31 15.72 18.39
CA PRO A 679 -13.53 15.76 19.83
C PRO A 679 -13.77 17.18 20.34
N GLU A 680 -14.45 17.29 21.49
CA GLU A 680 -14.87 18.56 22.09
C GLU A 680 -13.69 19.50 22.38
N MET A 681 -12.51 18.94 22.66
CA MET A 681 -11.28 19.72 22.86
C MET A 681 -10.88 20.57 21.66
N LEU A 682 -11.27 20.19 20.43
CA LEU A 682 -11.00 21.00 19.24
C LEU A 682 -11.95 22.20 19.12
N HIS A 683 -13.06 22.19 19.84
CA HIS A 683 -14.00 23.32 19.86
C HIS A 683 -13.70 24.31 20.99
N ASN A 684 -12.88 23.90 21.96
CA ASN A 684 -12.59 24.65 23.18
C ASN A 684 -11.08 24.96 23.33
N PRO A 685 -10.64 26.20 23.02
CA PRO A 685 -9.22 26.59 23.04
C PRO A 685 -8.51 26.34 24.39
N GLY A 686 -9.24 26.50 25.50
CA GLY A 686 -8.67 26.28 26.85
C GLY A 686 -8.34 24.82 27.14
N ILE A 687 -9.14 23.87 26.65
CA ILE A 687 -8.91 22.43 26.84
C ILE A 687 -7.72 21.97 26.00
N PHE A 688 -7.64 22.48 24.77
CA PHE A 688 -6.58 22.17 23.82
C PHE A 688 -5.17 22.45 24.40
N GLN A 689 -4.95 23.62 24.99
CA GLN A 689 -3.65 24.03 25.55
C GLN A 689 -3.14 23.10 26.68
N HIS A 690 -4.03 22.44 27.42
CA HIS A 690 -3.64 21.51 28.49
C HIS A 690 -3.23 20.12 27.98
N CYS A 691 -3.71 19.71 26.80
CA CYS A 691 -3.39 18.40 26.20
C CYS A 691 -2.00 18.36 25.51
N HIS A 692 -1.36 19.50 25.29
CA HIS A 692 -0.04 19.62 24.62
C HIS A 692 1.17 19.41 25.53
N GLN A 693 0.98 19.03 26.79
CA GLN A 693 2.11 18.84 27.70
C GLN A 693 2.83 17.52 27.41
N ASP A 694 4.15 17.58 27.31
CA ASP A 694 5.03 16.41 27.14
C ASP A 694 4.93 15.48 28.36
N ILE A 695 3.94 14.60 28.38
CA ILE A 695 3.89 13.52 29.34
C ILE A 695 4.93 12.48 28.88
N ARG A 696 5.98 12.32 29.68
CA ARG A 696 6.89 11.17 29.59
C ARG A 696 6.23 10.01 30.32
N PHE A 697 5.96 8.94 29.60
CA PHE A 697 5.52 7.69 30.20
C PHE A 697 6.77 6.83 30.42
N ASP A 698 7.07 6.47 31.67
CA ASP A 698 8.11 5.47 32.00
C ASP A 698 7.57 4.08 31.62
N ASN A 699 7.46 3.82 30.32
CA ASN A 699 7.11 2.50 29.80
C ASN A 699 8.37 1.66 29.67
N ASP A 700 8.30 0.42 30.13
CA ASP A 700 9.38 -0.57 30.03
C ASP A 700 9.50 -1.07 28.57
N LEU A 701 10.06 -0.23 27.69
CA LEU A 701 10.18 -0.41 26.22
C LEU A 701 11.14 -1.55 25.79
N SER A 702 11.55 -2.39 26.74
CA SER A 702 12.68 -3.32 26.65
C SER A 702 12.55 -4.40 25.57
N THR A 703 11.33 -4.72 25.10
CA THR A 703 11.09 -5.83 24.16
C THR A 703 11.37 -5.50 22.69
N GLU A 704 11.21 -4.25 22.27
CA GLU A 704 11.40 -3.80 20.86
C GLU A 704 12.67 -2.96 20.66
N MET A 705 13.36 -2.60 21.74
CA MET A 705 14.70 -2.04 21.66
C MET A 705 15.66 -3.03 21.00
N GLN A 706 16.54 -2.55 20.12
CA GLN A 706 17.68 -3.35 19.67
C GLN A 706 18.56 -3.63 20.89
N SER A 707 18.77 -4.91 21.18
CA SER A 707 19.80 -5.31 22.13
C SER A 707 21.15 -4.93 21.56
N SER A 708 21.71 -3.80 21.97
CA SER A 708 23.12 -3.49 21.76
C SER A 708 23.96 -4.42 22.62
N CYS A 709 24.03 -5.70 22.25
CA CYS A 709 25.00 -6.63 22.79
C CYS A 709 26.28 -6.42 21.98
N THR A 710 27.11 -5.48 22.40
CA THR A 710 28.54 -5.56 22.09
C THR A 710 29.07 -6.79 22.81
N SER A 711 28.96 -7.95 22.17
CA SER A 711 29.64 -9.14 22.61
C SER A 711 31.13 -8.95 22.29
N HIS A 712 31.88 -8.49 23.28
CA HIS A 712 33.30 -8.85 23.29
C HIS A 712 33.32 -10.36 23.49
N VAL A 713 33.59 -11.11 22.41
CA VAL A 713 34.11 -12.47 22.54
C VAL A 713 35.49 -12.33 23.17
N ILE A 714 35.52 -12.20 24.50
CA ILE A 714 36.72 -12.52 25.24
C ILE A 714 36.82 -14.02 25.13
N SER A 715 37.72 -14.49 24.27
CA SER A 715 38.27 -15.83 24.40
C SER A 715 38.96 -15.87 25.77
N ILE A 716 38.21 -16.20 26.82
CA ILE A 716 38.79 -16.53 28.11
C ILE A 716 39.46 -17.87 27.88
N LYS A 717 40.74 -17.86 27.50
CA LYS A 717 41.62 -19.00 27.80
C LYS A 717 41.36 -19.38 29.25
N PRO A 718 41.22 -20.67 29.59
CA PRO A 718 41.04 -21.09 30.98
C PRO A 718 42.10 -20.37 31.81
N PHE A 719 41.64 -19.62 32.81
CA PHE A 719 42.51 -18.79 33.61
C PHE A 719 43.36 -19.75 34.44
N ASP A 720 44.64 -19.94 34.08
CA ASP A 720 45.60 -20.86 34.73
C ASP A 720 45.93 -20.38 36.16
N LEU A 721 44.92 -20.36 37.02
CA LEU A 721 44.97 -19.79 38.37
C LEU A 721 45.88 -20.63 39.26
N PHE A 722 45.88 -21.95 39.10
CA PHE A 722 46.66 -22.86 39.92
C PHE A 722 48.13 -22.95 39.48
N GLU A 723 48.44 -22.71 38.20
CA GLU A 723 49.82 -22.76 37.69
C GLU A 723 50.63 -21.50 38.00
N LYS A 724 49.95 -20.36 38.27
CA LYS A 724 50.59 -19.07 38.54
C LYS A 724 51.17 -18.91 39.96
N TYR A 725 50.87 -19.81 40.88
CA TYR A 725 51.28 -19.69 42.28
C TYR A 725 51.91 -20.99 42.79
N SER A 726 53.17 -20.92 43.22
CA SER A 726 53.89 -22.02 43.88
C SER A 726 53.53 -22.23 45.35
N SER A 727 52.60 -21.43 45.90
CA SER A 727 52.18 -21.46 47.30
C SER A 727 50.66 -21.35 47.42
N LEU A 728 50.03 -22.37 48.01
CA LEU A 728 48.59 -22.41 48.25
C LEU A 728 48.14 -21.28 49.18
N SER A 729 48.91 -20.98 50.23
CA SER A 729 48.59 -19.88 51.15
C SER A 729 48.67 -18.52 50.48
N LYS A 730 49.60 -18.32 49.53
CA LYS A 730 49.65 -17.11 48.70
C LYS A 730 48.43 -17.04 47.77
N LEU A 731 48.09 -18.13 47.11
CA LEU A 731 46.91 -18.21 46.22
C LEU A 731 45.61 -17.89 46.98
N ILE A 732 45.38 -18.49 48.15
CA ILE A 732 44.18 -18.23 48.96
C ILE A 732 44.08 -16.75 49.31
N ARG A 733 45.17 -16.12 49.76
CA ARG A 733 45.18 -14.70 50.14
C ARG A 733 44.92 -13.79 48.95
N VAL A 734 45.57 -14.06 47.81
CA VAL A 734 45.35 -13.27 46.59
C VAL A 734 43.90 -13.41 46.12
N PHE A 735 43.37 -14.64 46.10
CA PHE A 735 41.99 -14.89 45.71
C PHE A 735 40.98 -14.24 46.67
N ALA A 736 41.29 -14.21 47.98
CA ALA A 736 40.49 -13.51 48.98
C ALA A 736 40.44 -11.99 48.76
N TYR A 737 41.57 -11.37 48.42
CA TYR A 737 41.59 -9.95 48.05
C TYR A 737 40.79 -9.67 46.77
N VAL A 738 40.88 -10.53 45.76
CA VAL A 738 40.06 -10.42 44.53
C VAL A 738 38.57 -10.50 44.86
N GLN A 739 38.17 -11.46 45.69
CA GLN A 739 36.76 -11.58 46.12
C GLN A 739 36.29 -10.37 46.93
N ARG A 740 37.14 -9.86 47.81
CA ARG A 740 36.86 -8.64 48.58
C ARG A 740 36.68 -7.44 47.66
N PHE A 741 37.54 -7.29 46.64
CA PHE A 741 37.41 -6.24 45.64
C PHE A 741 36.08 -6.35 44.87
N ILE A 742 35.72 -7.54 44.40
CA ILE A 742 34.44 -7.78 43.70
C ILE A 742 33.26 -7.44 44.61
N PHE A 743 33.29 -7.87 45.87
CA PHE A 743 32.25 -7.59 46.86
C PHE A 743 32.11 -6.08 47.10
N ASN A 744 33.23 -5.38 47.34
CA ASN A 744 33.24 -3.94 47.59
C ASN A 744 32.81 -3.12 46.36
N SER A 745 33.10 -3.62 45.14
CA SER A 745 32.72 -2.96 43.88
C SER A 745 31.23 -3.12 43.55
N LYS A 746 30.61 -4.24 43.96
CA LYS A 746 29.17 -4.49 43.77
C LYS A 746 28.29 -3.84 44.84
N SER A 747 28.86 -3.42 45.97
CA SER A 747 28.10 -2.85 47.09
C SER A 747 27.90 -1.34 46.92
N LYS A 748 26.65 -0.90 46.70
CA LYS A 748 26.28 0.53 46.53
C LYS A 748 26.39 1.35 47.83
N ASN A 749 26.38 0.70 49.00
CA ASN A 749 26.47 1.35 50.32
C ASN A 749 27.91 1.31 50.88
N LYS A 750 28.50 2.49 51.13
CA LYS A 750 29.85 2.65 51.71
C LYS A 750 30.11 1.93 53.06
N PRO A 751 29.19 1.86 54.04
CA PRO A 751 29.49 1.26 55.36
C PRO A 751 29.65 -0.27 55.35
N CYS A 752 29.24 -0.96 54.28
CA CYS A 752 29.35 -2.42 54.19
C CYS A 752 30.66 -2.89 53.53
N ARG A 753 31.57 -1.99 53.18
CA ARG A 753 32.83 -2.35 52.52
C ARG A 753 33.80 -2.97 53.53
N LYS A 754 34.40 -4.09 53.15
CA LYS A 754 35.43 -4.74 53.97
C LYS A 754 36.77 -4.05 53.75
N ILE A 755 37.40 -3.57 54.83
CA ILE A 755 38.65 -2.81 54.86
C ILE A 755 39.58 -3.44 55.90
N GLY A 756 40.91 -3.31 55.75
CA GLY A 756 41.91 -3.85 56.69
C GLY A 756 42.51 -5.19 56.26
N GLU A 757 43.09 -5.95 57.20
CA GLU A 757 43.70 -7.26 56.93
C GLU A 757 42.65 -8.33 56.55
N LEU A 758 43.07 -9.41 55.88
CA LEU A 758 42.18 -10.53 55.55
C LEU A 758 41.74 -11.27 56.81
N THR A 759 40.43 -11.44 56.97
CA THR A 759 39.91 -12.26 58.05
C THR A 759 40.09 -13.75 57.74
N ALA A 760 40.14 -14.59 58.78
CA ALA A 760 40.18 -16.05 58.62
C ALA A 760 38.99 -16.56 57.79
N ALA A 761 37.80 -16.01 58.03
CA ALA A 761 36.59 -16.35 57.28
C ALA A 761 36.69 -16.03 55.77
N GLU A 762 37.38 -14.95 55.39
CA GLU A 762 37.63 -14.64 53.98
C GLU A 762 38.64 -15.59 53.34
N CYS A 763 39.65 -16.03 54.09
CA CYS A 763 40.59 -17.04 53.65
C CYS A 763 39.89 -18.40 53.48
N ASP A 764 39.06 -18.82 54.44
CA ASP A 764 38.32 -20.08 54.40
C ASP A 764 37.30 -20.11 53.26
N SER A 765 36.56 -19.01 53.07
CA SER A 765 35.62 -18.86 51.94
C SER A 765 36.35 -18.92 50.60
N SER A 766 37.55 -18.34 50.52
CA SER A 766 38.38 -18.35 49.32
C SER A 766 38.93 -19.73 49.02
N LEU A 767 39.41 -20.44 50.04
CA LEU A 767 39.85 -21.83 49.94
C LEU A 767 38.71 -22.73 49.45
N ASN A 768 37.52 -22.64 50.03
CA ASN A 768 36.37 -23.45 49.60
C ASN A 768 36.00 -23.18 48.13
N LYS A 769 36.05 -21.94 47.66
CA LYS A 769 35.79 -21.62 46.25
C LYS A 769 36.91 -22.11 45.33
N LEU A 770 38.18 -22.02 45.74
CA LEU A 770 39.30 -22.58 44.98
C LEU A 770 39.17 -24.10 44.85
N ILE A 771 38.77 -24.80 45.92
CA ILE A 771 38.50 -26.24 45.88
C ILE A 771 37.39 -26.54 44.87
N LYS A 772 36.29 -25.79 44.88
CA LYS A 772 35.20 -25.98 43.90
C LYS A 772 35.65 -25.77 42.46
N ILE A 773 36.48 -24.76 42.20
CA ILE A 773 37.02 -24.50 40.87
C ILE A 773 37.88 -25.70 40.43
N ALA A 774 38.84 -26.13 41.25
CA ALA A 774 39.68 -27.29 40.95
C ALA A 774 38.86 -28.58 40.75
N GLN A 775 37.83 -28.81 41.57
CA GLN A 775 36.94 -29.95 41.43
C GLN A 775 36.11 -29.87 40.13
N SER A 776 35.64 -28.68 39.75
CA SER A 776 34.91 -28.51 38.48
C SER A 776 35.79 -28.75 37.25
N GLU A 777 37.07 -28.38 37.32
CA GLU A 777 38.03 -28.62 36.23
C GLU A 777 38.38 -30.11 36.11
N ALA A 778 38.61 -30.80 37.24
CA ALA A 778 39.09 -32.18 37.23
C ALA A 778 37.98 -33.24 37.17
N ILE A 779 36.84 -33.01 37.83
CA ILE A 779 35.79 -34.02 38.11
C ILE A 779 34.36 -33.44 38.02
N SER A 780 34.13 -32.49 37.11
CA SER A 780 32.82 -31.83 36.91
C SER A 780 31.65 -32.79 36.71
N ARG A 781 31.84 -33.88 35.95
CA ARG A 781 30.78 -34.87 35.70
C ARG A 781 30.33 -35.56 37.00
N ASP A 782 31.28 -35.95 37.85
CA ASP A 782 30.98 -36.62 39.12
C ASP A 782 30.24 -35.68 40.10
N ILE A 783 30.55 -34.38 40.09
CA ILE A 783 29.85 -33.36 40.89
C ILE A 783 28.41 -33.19 40.40
N SER A 784 28.22 -33.12 39.08
CA SER A 784 26.89 -33.01 38.45
C SER A 784 26.03 -34.23 38.82
N ASP A 785 26.59 -35.43 38.65
CA ASP A 785 25.89 -36.68 38.97
C ASP A 785 25.51 -36.76 40.46
N LEU A 786 26.42 -36.40 41.37
CA LEU A 786 26.14 -36.33 42.82
C LEU A 786 25.07 -35.31 43.18
N SER A 787 25.04 -34.16 42.52
CA SER A 787 23.99 -33.14 42.73
C SER A 787 22.60 -33.62 42.28
N SER A 788 22.55 -34.58 41.34
CA SER A 788 21.32 -35.20 40.83
C SER A 788 20.89 -36.46 41.60
N GLY A 789 21.64 -36.86 42.62
CA GLY A 789 21.22 -37.86 43.61
C GLY A 789 22.03 -39.16 43.65
N ALA A 790 22.80 -39.50 42.60
CA ALA A 790 23.68 -40.67 42.62
C ALA A 790 24.80 -40.59 41.57
N LEU A 791 25.99 -41.11 41.91
CA LEU A 791 27.08 -41.23 40.95
C LEU A 791 26.81 -42.29 39.88
N HIS A 792 27.31 -42.04 38.68
CA HIS A 792 27.30 -43.03 37.62
C HIS A 792 28.15 -44.27 37.97
N LYS A 793 27.65 -45.47 37.63
CA LYS A 793 28.27 -46.77 38.00
C LYS A 793 29.71 -46.98 37.51
N LYS A 794 30.16 -46.19 36.53
CA LYS A 794 31.53 -46.22 35.97
C LYS A 794 32.48 -45.18 36.59
N SER A 795 32.01 -44.37 37.55
CA SER A 795 32.86 -43.37 38.21
C SER A 795 33.95 -44.06 39.03
N LYS A 796 35.20 -43.61 38.86
CA LYS A 796 36.33 -44.08 39.67
C LYS A 796 36.20 -43.66 41.14
N LEU A 797 35.39 -42.65 41.42
CA LEU A 797 35.14 -42.15 42.78
C LEU A 797 34.07 -42.96 43.52
N LEU A 798 33.28 -43.80 42.82
CA LEU A 798 32.18 -44.57 43.42
C LEU A 798 32.64 -45.43 44.60
N ALA A 799 33.82 -46.06 44.50
CA ALA A 799 34.40 -46.91 45.53
C ALA A 799 34.81 -46.15 46.81
N LEU A 800 34.89 -44.82 46.75
CA LEU A 800 35.26 -43.94 47.86
C LEU A 800 34.04 -43.43 48.63
N ASN A 801 32.81 -43.77 48.22
CA ASN A 801 31.58 -43.28 48.83
C ASN A 801 31.54 -41.74 49.02
N PRO A 802 31.70 -40.98 47.92
CA PRO A 802 31.79 -39.53 47.96
C PRO A 802 30.40 -38.90 48.17
N PHE A 803 30.40 -37.72 48.77
CA PHE A 803 29.21 -36.92 49.02
C PHE A 803 29.54 -35.43 48.89
N LEU A 804 28.53 -34.60 48.62
CA LEU A 804 28.68 -33.15 48.70
C LEU A 804 28.42 -32.71 50.14
N ASP A 805 29.33 -31.92 50.71
CA ASP A 805 29.11 -31.31 52.03
C ASP A 805 28.08 -30.17 51.97
N GLU A 806 27.73 -29.60 53.14
CA GLU A 806 26.78 -28.48 53.25
C GLU A 806 27.22 -27.23 52.46
N THR A 807 28.52 -27.12 52.18
CA THR A 807 29.07 -26.02 51.39
C THR A 807 29.15 -26.36 49.90
N GLY A 808 28.73 -27.54 49.46
CA GLY A 808 28.77 -27.99 48.07
C GLY A 808 30.16 -28.39 47.57
N VAL A 809 31.07 -28.78 48.46
CA VAL A 809 32.39 -29.35 48.14
C VAL A 809 32.29 -30.88 48.15
N LEU A 810 32.84 -31.55 47.13
CA LEU A 810 32.88 -33.01 47.09
C LEU A 810 33.89 -33.52 48.12
N ARG A 811 33.41 -34.37 49.03
CA ARG A 811 34.19 -35.04 50.07
C ARG A 811 34.03 -36.56 49.99
N VAL A 812 34.94 -37.27 50.63
CA VAL A 812 35.00 -38.73 50.67
C VAL A 812 34.77 -39.19 52.10
N ASN A 813 33.93 -40.20 52.30
CA ASN A 813 33.70 -40.79 53.63
C ASN A 813 34.87 -41.69 54.04
N GLY A 814 35.31 -41.59 55.30
CA GLY A 814 36.30 -42.51 55.88
C GLY A 814 35.70 -43.86 56.32
N ARG A 815 36.54 -44.89 56.50
CA ARG A 815 36.17 -46.24 56.98
C ARG A 815 35.75 -46.32 58.45
N LEU A 816 35.86 -45.23 59.21
CA LEU A 816 35.42 -45.14 60.60
C LEU A 816 34.17 -44.23 60.65
N ARG A 817 33.00 -44.83 60.74
CA ARG A 817 31.83 -44.21 61.41
C ARG A 817 31.78 -44.82 62.82
N PRO A 818 31.41 -44.07 63.89
CA PRO A 818 30.03 -43.61 64.04
C PRO A 818 29.81 -42.29 64.81
N GLN A 819 28.58 -41.78 64.73
CA GLN A 819 27.84 -40.99 65.75
C GLN A 819 28.55 -39.85 66.51
N ALA A 820 28.16 -38.62 66.17
CA ALA A 820 28.04 -37.45 67.06
C ALA A 820 28.94 -37.37 68.32
N LEU A 821 30.24 -37.05 68.17
CA LEU A 821 31.03 -36.15 69.03
C LEU A 821 32.48 -36.20 68.56
N LEU A 822 33.04 -35.11 68.01
CA LEU A 822 34.48 -34.79 68.00
C LEU A 822 34.75 -33.44 67.29
N ALA A 823 33.89 -32.46 67.52
CA ALA A 823 34.10 -31.08 67.06
C ALA A 823 35.07 -30.28 67.97
N SER A 824 35.70 -30.88 68.99
CA SER A 824 36.36 -30.09 70.05
C SER A 824 37.69 -30.58 70.61
N ILE A 825 38.33 -31.64 70.12
CA ILE A 825 39.62 -32.10 70.72
C ILE A 825 40.68 -32.41 69.65
N ARG A 826 41.71 -31.55 69.65
CA ARG A 826 43.02 -31.59 68.95
C ARG A 826 43.19 -30.74 67.68
N GLN A 827 42.99 -29.44 67.84
CA GLN A 827 44.09 -28.51 67.54
C GLN A 827 45.24 -28.73 68.56
N ARG A 828 46.49 -28.61 68.08
CA ARG A 828 47.79 -28.69 68.78
C ARG A 828 48.51 -30.05 68.73
N PHE A 829 49.73 -29.97 68.17
CA PHE A 829 50.83 -30.94 68.09
C PHE A 829 50.90 -31.83 66.84
N TRP A 830 51.70 -31.31 65.90
CA TRP A 830 52.49 -32.03 64.91
C TRP A 830 53.63 -32.81 65.62
N PRO A 831 54.11 -33.94 65.06
CA PRO A 831 55.53 -33.94 64.67
C PRO A 831 55.84 -34.66 63.35
N LEU A 832 56.70 -34.04 62.56
CA LEU A 832 57.54 -34.63 61.52
C LEU A 832 58.76 -35.23 62.21
N LYS A 833 59.07 -36.50 61.90
CA LYS A 833 60.39 -37.14 61.68
C LYS A 833 60.21 -38.67 61.88
N GLY A 834 60.77 -39.57 61.08
CA GLY A 834 61.84 -39.44 60.10
C GLY A 834 61.66 -40.42 58.93
N ARG A 835 62.29 -40.04 57.81
CA ARG A 835 62.43 -40.84 56.61
C ARG A 835 63.56 -41.86 56.80
N SER A 836 63.27 -43.12 56.48
CA SER A 836 64.24 -44.06 55.90
C SER A 836 63.59 -44.70 54.67
N GLU A 837 64.11 -44.32 53.51
CA GLU A 837 64.24 -45.11 52.27
C GLU A 837 63.14 -46.14 51.95
N ALA A 838 61.97 -45.62 51.60
CA ALA A 838 61.06 -46.20 50.61
C ALA A 838 60.36 -45.05 49.86
N TYR A 839 60.56 -45.08 48.55
CA TYR A 839 60.10 -44.20 47.47
C TYR A 839 59.26 -42.95 47.82
N PHE A 840 59.97 -41.82 47.74
CA PHE A 840 59.60 -40.52 47.15
C PHE A 840 58.56 -39.64 47.84
N THR A 841 58.91 -39.31 49.08
CA THR A 841 59.21 -37.96 49.61
C THR A 841 58.78 -36.69 48.90
#